data_AF-A0A9E1Q2F1-F1
#
_entry.id   AF-A0A9E1Q2F1-F1
#
_cell.length_a   1.000
_cell.length_b   1.000
_cell.length_c   1.000
_cell.angle_alpha   90.00
_cell.angle_beta   90.00
_cell.angle_gamma   90.00
#
_symmetry.space_group_name_H-M   'P 1'
#
loop_
_entity.id
_entity.type
_entity.pdbx_description
1 polymer ?
#
loop_
_entity_poly.entity_id
_entity_poly.type
_entity_poly.pdbx_seq_one_letter_code
_entity_poly.pdbx_strand_id
1 'polypeptide(L)'
;MNQKIADGDLDSAFAKGDYHFVAASNRDDRWQTYAALGLCANSRPALEGLGRFDDAEARFYEGVVHWIDGNEEAAIRLLSICQNEHAQNLLAFIRKPQISVLTQLPWQRSLAGPHSVLHAGEFDKKFKLKNLSFAEADAPYRVGGDIHDYYDASNPPDFYLAEMIEWQMIPPNLQEIPCPTVGHTADFDMHIQGLYPWLQVFDELFVTDTTERAGVAGLVDVPVTTMPKVFALPCETPKEPSGARPLDIVVTGNVFHPYFDEKAALYGALRQLPNMRNQFINGFIGHYNYYELLTKSKLSIVFIRRPGAFPSRGVEALSVGAGVLAQQESVMGLWLGEEQGFHTYDSTSTGLRQSVERIFDDVDSFQEAALRGMKIVRDEFDPRRVASQYLRMATYVAARPRGQRKSAPQPTQFRVAAWHGWVPADMQNTYTDLRQAHLEVWKQLPPDQHSADSLTKPARELLLEYSGRTRRLYTPNDTHFVDTALNIMRTGMLMHPTSLVLRFNFIRSALHFGNDEDIGLAAELLRKTIESSPDEFELSPFDDIMTWDYCHEFFNYKRYFATITEHIRSEDQALSVLKDIIFASLHYYFGRFVGETGHYTKAVTLDPHFATYQVWRARELAASGDKQSVAQALPVLQTLVLESVYPVDAWTLLQAIELDHGIKVGNENALNREIVSVYTQTIEDKEADVLPFSPYDISQRLGHFNETGVEVVRKNTQGRPEISILLSDMNGSRYPKFYASVQQQSIARDRYEIVSSDAYCHVSKMVDANADTILLSRQTCYLPKFNMGYNFSFIHGRGEIAILLQEDVALPTNALEQVLQIFTKPAADQPYCVTNTGGAAGDFGNTYFVVMTRRNFLLVQGLDESPFFAGLYGGPAELIQRLHARGKTVVELEELSSTPAAVQIPQNLDDLLRSIAPDTASPHRQEPIVENPYIQGLREGLHE
;
A
#
# COMPACT_ATOMS: atom_id res chain seq x y z
N MET A 1 27.11 14.71 -8.46
CA MET A 1 28.21 14.27 -7.59
C MET A 1 29.54 14.50 -8.31
N ASN A 2 30.39 15.41 -7.83
CA ASN A 2 31.76 15.63 -8.37
C ASN A 2 32.77 15.78 -7.21
N GLN A 3 32.56 15.07 -6.10
CA GLN A 3 33.63 14.80 -5.15
C GLN A 3 34.45 13.64 -5.71
N LYS A 4 35.76 13.83 -5.80
CA LYS A 4 36.69 12.81 -6.26
C LYS A 4 36.70 11.69 -5.21
N ILE A 5 36.04 10.57 -5.49
CA ILE A 5 36.04 9.39 -4.62
C ILE A 5 37.49 8.91 -4.47
N ALA A 6 37.96 8.73 -3.24
CA ALA A 6 39.34 8.32 -2.99
C ALA A 6 39.55 6.86 -3.41
N ASP A 7 40.74 6.53 -3.91
CA ASP A 7 41.01 5.18 -4.43
C ASP A 7 40.84 4.08 -3.36
N GLY A 8 41.21 4.38 -2.10
CA GLY A 8 41.04 3.46 -0.97
C GLY A 8 39.58 3.17 -0.61
N ASP A 9 38.65 4.08 -0.91
CA ASP A 9 37.23 3.87 -0.65
C ASP A 9 36.65 2.84 -1.62
N LEU A 10 37.05 2.89 -2.90
CA LEU A 10 36.62 1.93 -3.92
C LEU A 10 37.20 0.52 -3.66
N ASP A 11 38.45 0.43 -3.23
CA ASP A 11 39.04 -0.87 -2.85
C ASP A 11 38.34 -1.48 -1.65
N SER A 12 38.08 -0.67 -0.60
CA SER A 12 37.32 -1.16 0.55
C SER A 12 35.89 -1.53 0.18
N ALA A 13 35.24 -0.79 -0.70
CA ALA A 13 33.87 -1.08 -1.13
C ALA A 13 33.80 -2.39 -1.92
N PHE A 14 34.71 -2.58 -2.88
CA PHE A 14 34.80 -3.81 -3.68
C PHE A 14 35.05 -5.04 -2.80
N ALA A 15 36.03 -4.95 -1.88
CA ALA A 15 36.36 -6.04 -0.98
C ALA A 15 35.21 -6.41 -0.02
N LYS A 16 34.37 -5.44 0.34
CA LYS A 16 33.19 -5.65 1.22
C LYS A 16 31.91 -5.98 0.45
N GLY A 17 31.99 -6.23 -0.86
CA GLY A 17 30.86 -6.66 -1.69
C GLY A 17 29.94 -5.53 -2.18
N ASP A 18 30.34 -4.26 -2.08
CA ASP A 18 29.57 -3.12 -2.61
C ASP A 18 29.87 -2.87 -4.09
N TYR A 19 29.49 -3.85 -4.92
CA TYR A 19 29.73 -3.79 -6.36
C TYR A 19 28.91 -2.70 -7.03
N HIS A 20 27.70 -2.38 -6.53
CA HIS A 20 26.94 -1.25 -7.06
C HIS A 20 27.71 0.07 -6.91
N PHE A 21 28.18 0.42 -5.71
CA PHE A 21 28.92 1.66 -5.50
C PHE A 21 30.17 1.76 -6.39
N VAL A 22 30.92 0.65 -6.50
CA VAL A 22 32.14 0.62 -7.32
C VAL A 22 31.84 0.73 -8.81
N ALA A 23 30.80 0.05 -9.30
CA ALA A 23 30.37 0.15 -10.69
C ALA A 23 29.87 1.57 -11.02
N ALA A 24 29.05 2.16 -10.15
CA ALA A 24 28.49 3.50 -10.33
C ALA A 24 29.52 4.63 -10.26
N SER A 25 30.73 4.36 -9.75
CA SER A 25 31.83 5.35 -9.71
C SER A 25 32.37 5.75 -11.10
N ASN A 26 32.11 4.94 -12.13
CA ASN A 26 32.56 5.15 -13.52
C ASN A 26 34.08 5.41 -13.66
N ARG A 27 34.90 4.77 -12.81
CA ARG A 27 36.37 4.83 -12.87
C ARG A 27 36.93 3.84 -13.89
N ASP A 28 36.85 4.21 -15.17
CA ASP A 28 37.34 3.40 -16.32
C ASP A 28 38.84 3.06 -16.27
N ASP A 29 39.61 3.75 -15.42
CA ASP A 29 41.03 3.49 -15.17
C ASP A 29 41.29 2.30 -14.24
N ARG A 30 40.23 1.64 -13.72
CA ARG A 30 40.33 0.58 -12.72
C ARG A 30 39.63 -0.70 -13.16
N TRP A 31 40.32 -1.84 -13.03
CA TRP A 31 39.70 -3.15 -13.30
C TRP A 31 38.54 -3.43 -12.34
N GLN A 32 38.58 -2.91 -11.10
CA GLN A 32 37.54 -3.09 -10.08
C GLN A 32 36.18 -2.59 -10.56
N THR A 33 36.15 -1.48 -11.32
CA THR A 33 34.90 -0.93 -11.87
C THR A 33 34.25 -1.89 -12.85
N TYR A 34 35.04 -2.49 -13.74
CA TYR A 34 34.53 -3.47 -14.71
C TYR A 34 34.20 -4.83 -14.08
N ALA A 35 35.01 -5.28 -13.11
CA ALA A 35 34.69 -6.46 -12.30
C ALA A 35 33.35 -6.25 -11.56
N ALA A 36 33.16 -5.10 -10.94
CA ALA A 36 31.93 -4.76 -10.23
C ALA A 36 30.72 -4.71 -11.18
N LEU A 37 30.84 -4.13 -12.38
CA LEU A 37 29.79 -4.17 -13.41
C LEU A 37 29.39 -5.61 -13.75
N GLY A 38 30.37 -6.49 -13.95
CA GLY A 38 30.11 -7.89 -14.27
C GLY A 38 29.52 -8.68 -13.10
N LEU A 39 29.91 -8.37 -11.87
CA LEU A 39 29.32 -8.94 -10.64
C LEU A 39 27.91 -8.42 -10.37
N CYS A 40 27.57 -7.23 -10.86
CA CYS A 40 26.18 -6.75 -10.97
C CYS A 40 25.43 -7.33 -12.18
N ALA A 41 26.02 -8.31 -12.90
CA ALA A 41 25.47 -8.96 -14.08
C ALA A 41 25.25 -8.04 -15.32
N ASN A 42 26.06 -6.98 -15.43
CA ASN A 42 26.21 -6.21 -16.67
C ASN A 42 27.46 -6.68 -17.45
N SER A 43 27.39 -7.89 -18.00
CA SER A 43 28.57 -8.62 -18.47
C SER A 43 29.25 -8.03 -19.72
N ARG A 44 28.51 -7.43 -20.66
CA ARG A 44 29.08 -6.93 -21.92
C ARG A 44 30.13 -5.84 -21.71
N PRO A 45 29.79 -4.67 -21.11
CA PRO A 45 30.78 -3.63 -20.84
C PRO A 45 31.86 -4.10 -19.85
N ALA A 46 31.53 -5.01 -18.94
CA ALA A 46 32.49 -5.60 -18.01
C ALA A 46 33.60 -6.37 -18.73
N LEU A 47 33.26 -7.26 -19.66
CA LEU A 47 34.24 -8.04 -20.43
C LEU A 47 35.09 -7.15 -21.35
N GLU A 48 34.48 -6.16 -22.00
CA GLU A 48 35.21 -5.19 -22.85
C GLU A 48 36.21 -4.35 -22.05
N GLY A 49 35.88 -4.02 -20.80
CA GLY A 49 36.75 -3.26 -19.91
C GLY A 49 37.85 -4.12 -19.27
N LEU A 50 37.49 -5.28 -18.71
CA LEU A 50 38.44 -6.20 -18.05
C LEU A 50 39.54 -6.67 -19.01
N GLY A 51 39.21 -6.89 -20.29
CA GLY A 51 40.19 -7.30 -21.30
C GLY A 51 41.34 -6.30 -21.53
N ARG A 52 41.23 -5.06 -21.02
CA ARG A 52 42.25 -4.01 -21.11
C ARG A 52 43.33 -4.11 -20.02
N PHE A 53 43.12 -4.95 -19.01
CA PHE A 53 44.01 -5.10 -17.87
C PHE A 53 44.73 -6.47 -17.93
N ASP A 54 46.00 -6.49 -17.52
CA ASP A 54 46.85 -7.68 -17.60
C ASP A 54 47.19 -8.29 -16.23
N ASP A 55 46.73 -7.68 -15.13
CA ASP A 55 46.99 -8.21 -13.79
C ASP A 55 46.15 -9.45 -13.46
N ALA A 56 46.64 -10.24 -12.51
CA ALA A 56 46.06 -11.54 -12.18
C ALA A 56 44.64 -11.46 -11.59
N GLU A 57 44.31 -10.37 -10.89
CA GLU A 57 42.98 -10.17 -10.32
C GLU A 57 41.97 -9.82 -11.42
N ALA A 58 42.33 -8.94 -12.35
CA ALA A 58 41.52 -8.64 -13.52
C ALA A 58 41.21 -9.91 -14.35
N ARG A 59 42.21 -10.77 -14.58
CA ARG A 59 42.01 -12.05 -15.30
C ARG A 59 41.13 -13.04 -14.54
N PHE A 60 41.22 -13.06 -13.20
CA PHE A 60 40.30 -13.84 -12.37
C PHE A 60 38.86 -13.36 -12.56
N TYR A 61 38.62 -12.06 -12.42
CA TYR A 61 37.29 -11.49 -12.58
C TYR A 61 36.76 -11.59 -14.01
N GLU A 62 37.61 -11.50 -15.03
CA GLU A 62 37.22 -11.77 -16.42
C GLU A 62 36.67 -13.20 -16.57
N GLY A 63 37.33 -14.19 -15.93
CA GLY A 63 36.84 -15.57 -15.85
C GLY A 63 35.50 -15.69 -15.10
N VAL A 64 35.32 -14.94 -14.01
CA VAL A 64 34.05 -14.89 -13.25
C VAL A 64 32.93 -14.28 -14.08
N VAL A 65 33.19 -13.20 -14.82
CA VAL A 65 32.18 -12.52 -15.63
C VAL A 65 31.79 -13.39 -16.83
N HIS A 66 32.73 -14.09 -17.46
CA HIS A 66 32.42 -15.10 -18.46
C HIS A 66 31.54 -16.23 -17.90
N TRP A 67 31.80 -16.66 -16.67
CA TRP A 67 30.92 -17.60 -15.99
C TRP A 67 29.52 -17.01 -15.86
N ILE A 68 29.37 -15.83 -15.23
CA ILE A 68 28.07 -15.16 -15.04
C ILE A 68 27.31 -14.99 -16.36
N ASP A 69 27.96 -14.60 -17.45
CA ASP A 69 27.35 -14.47 -18.80
C ASP A 69 26.97 -15.81 -19.46
N GLY A 70 27.35 -16.95 -18.88
CA GLY A 70 27.04 -18.29 -19.37
C GLY A 70 28.08 -18.90 -20.31
N ASN A 71 29.25 -18.25 -20.48
CA ASN A 71 30.35 -18.76 -21.30
C ASN A 71 31.29 -19.65 -20.47
N GLU A 72 30.87 -20.89 -20.21
CA GLU A 72 31.62 -21.84 -19.38
C GLU A 72 33.02 -22.14 -19.93
N GLU A 73 33.17 -22.22 -21.24
CA GLU A 73 34.46 -22.54 -21.87
C GLU A 73 35.49 -21.45 -21.59
N ALA A 74 35.12 -20.17 -21.78
CA ALA A 74 35.99 -19.05 -21.49
C ALA A 74 36.29 -18.94 -19.98
N ALA A 75 35.28 -19.13 -19.14
CA ALA A 75 35.45 -19.15 -17.69
C ALA A 75 36.45 -20.23 -17.25
N ILE A 76 36.33 -21.47 -17.75
CA ILE A 76 37.25 -22.56 -17.42
C ILE A 76 38.68 -22.20 -17.85
N ARG A 77 38.88 -21.67 -19.06
CA ARG A 77 40.22 -21.33 -19.56
C ARG A 77 40.92 -20.30 -18.65
N LEU A 78 40.22 -19.23 -18.26
CA LEU A 78 40.78 -18.16 -17.44
C LEU A 78 40.93 -18.57 -15.97
N LEU A 79 39.95 -19.27 -15.39
CA LEU A 79 40.00 -19.69 -13.99
C LEU A 79 41.06 -20.80 -13.77
N SER A 80 41.35 -21.63 -14.77
CA SER A 80 42.36 -22.70 -14.66
C SER A 80 43.80 -22.19 -14.48
N ILE A 81 44.09 -20.96 -14.91
CA ILE A 81 45.43 -20.35 -14.72
C ILE A 81 45.53 -19.54 -13.42
N CYS A 82 44.41 -19.24 -12.77
CA CYS A 82 44.35 -18.51 -11.51
C CYS A 82 44.71 -19.43 -10.32
N GLN A 83 45.63 -19.00 -9.46
CA GLN A 83 46.14 -19.82 -8.35
C GLN A 83 45.40 -19.60 -7.01
N ASN A 84 44.44 -18.66 -6.95
CA ASN A 84 43.73 -18.38 -5.71
C ASN A 84 42.65 -19.45 -5.42
N GLU A 85 42.37 -19.67 -4.13
CA GLU A 85 41.45 -20.72 -3.66
C GLU A 85 40.04 -20.54 -4.21
N HIS A 86 39.56 -19.30 -4.31
CA HIS A 86 38.23 -18.98 -4.84
C HIS A 86 38.09 -19.43 -6.30
N ALA A 87 39.09 -19.19 -7.14
CA ALA A 87 39.12 -19.64 -8.53
C ALA A 87 39.06 -21.17 -8.63
N GLN A 88 39.78 -21.89 -7.78
CA GLN A 88 39.79 -23.35 -7.77
C GLN A 88 38.44 -23.92 -7.33
N ASN A 89 37.82 -23.34 -6.29
CA ASN A 89 36.48 -23.72 -5.83
C ASN A 89 35.42 -23.45 -6.91
N LEU A 90 35.46 -22.28 -7.57
CA LEU A 90 34.53 -21.94 -8.63
C LEU A 90 34.71 -22.87 -9.83
N LEU A 91 35.95 -23.12 -10.24
CA LEU A 91 36.26 -24.06 -11.31
C LEU A 91 35.76 -25.48 -11.01
N ALA A 92 35.80 -25.91 -9.74
CA ALA A 92 35.23 -27.19 -9.31
C ALA A 92 33.71 -27.24 -9.51
N PHE A 93 32.97 -26.15 -9.21
CA PHE A 93 31.54 -26.06 -9.52
C PHE A 93 31.28 -26.06 -11.04
N ILE A 94 32.01 -25.24 -11.80
CA ILE A 94 31.81 -25.13 -13.25
C ILE A 94 32.11 -26.46 -13.96
N ARG A 95 33.01 -27.29 -13.45
CA ARG A 95 33.29 -28.62 -14.04
C ARG A 95 32.22 -29.67 -13.76
N LYS A 96 31.30 -29.44 -12.82
CA LYS A 96 30.18 -30.36 -12.59
C LYS A 96 29.25 -30.37 -13.81
N PRO A 97 28.72 -31.53 -14.22
CA PRO A 97 27.69 -31.59 -15.25
C PRO A 97 26.46 -30.77 -14.87
N GLN A 98 26.04 -30.86 -13.61
CA GLN A 98 24.98 -30.05 -13.01
C GLN A 98 25.37 -29.64 -11.59
N ILE A 99 24.92 -28.46 -11.18
CA ILE A 99 25.05 -27.92 -9.82
C ILE A 99 23.71 -28.11 -9.12
N SER A 100 23.69 -28.87 -8.02
CA SER A 100 22.49 -29.20 -7.27
C SER A 100 22.19 -28.12 -6.23
N VAL A 101 21.09 -27.39 -6.38
CA VAL A 101 20.75 -26.27 -5.50
C VAL A 101 19.46 -26.57 -4.74
N LEU A 102 19.52 -26.45 -3.41
CA LEU A 102 18.31 -26.42 -2.59
C LEU A 102 17.82 -24.98 -2.51
N THR A 103 16.58 -24.71 -2.89
CA THR A 103 16.12 -23.33 -3.06
C THR A 103 14.87 -23.02 -2.25
N GLN A 104 14.70 -21.75 -1.87
CA GLN A 104 13.44 -21.13 -1.49
C GLN A 104 13.28 -19.86 -2.33
N LEU A 105 12.81 -20.07 -3.56
CA LEU A 105 12.50 -19.04 -4.54
C LEU A 105 10.98 -18.88 -4.66
N PRO A 106 10.47 -17.75 -5.15
CA PRO A 106 9.04 -17.56 -5.36
C PRO A 106 8.48 -18.70 -6.23
N TRP A 107 7.52 -19.45 -5.68
CA TRP A 107 6.98 -20.66 -6.29
C TRP A 107 6.07 -20.39 -7.49
N GLN A 108 5.61 -19.15 -7.62
CA GLN A 108 4.72 -18.70 -8.69
C GLN A 108 5.45 -18.86 -10.02
N ARG A 109 5.17 -19.94 -10.74
CA ARG A 109 5.59 -20.14 -12.14
C ARG A 109 4.72 -19.32 -13.10
N SER A 110 4.42 -18.09 -12.69
CA SER A 110 3.64 -17.14 -13.48
C SER A 110 4.51 -16.60 -14.60
N LEU A 111 3.97 -16.60 -15.81
CA LEU A 111 4.59 -15.95 -16.97
C LEU A 111 4.45 -14.42 -16.91
N ALA A 112 3.73 -13.89 -15.92
CA ALA A 112 3.16 -12.56 -15.86
C ALA A 112 3.71 -11.70 -14.70
N GLY A 113 4.94 -11.89 -14.25
CA GLY A 113 5.48 -11.06 -13.15
C GLY A 113 6.99 -11.09 -13.04
N PRO A 114 7.57 -10.14 -12.27
CA PRO A 114 9.02 -9.96 -12.21
C PRO A 114 9.76 -11.02 -11.38
N HIS A 115 9.03 -11.84 -10.61
CA HIS A 115 9.57 -12.90 -9.76
C HIS A 115 9.62 -14.25 -10.50
N SER A 116 10.43 -14.33 -11.57
CA SER A 116 10.47 -15.51 -12.45
C SER A 116 11.71 -16.39 -12.28
N VAL A 117 12.57 -16.12 -11.29
CA VAL A 117 13.89 -16.78 -11.15
C VAL A 117 13.76 -18.29 -11.08
N LEU A 118 12.81 -18.83 -10.29
CA LEU A 118 12.59 -20.27 -10.20
C LEU A 118 12.23 -20.88 -11.57
N HIS A 119 11.15 -20.39 -12.17
CA HIS A 119 10.63 -20.92 -13.43
C HIS A 119 11.67 -20.81 -14.56
N ALA A 120 12.30 -19.65 -14.69
CA ALA A 120 13.28 -19.41 -15.73
C ALA A 120 14.60 -20.16 -15.48
N GLY A 121 14.98 -20.35 -14.21
CA GLY A 121 16.15 -21.12 -13.80
C GLY A 121 16.04 -22.61 -14.12
N GLU A 122 14.84 -23.18 -14.12
CA GLU A 122 14.58 -24.58 -14.53
C GLU A 122 14.98 -24.86 -16.00
N PHE A 123 15.05 -23.84 -16.86
CA PHE A 123 15.51 -23.98 -18.25
C PHE A 123 17.05 -24.00 -18.39
N ASP A 124 17.78 -23.54 -17.37
CA ASP A 124 19.23 -23.59 -17.38
C ASP A 124 19.73 -24.96 -16.90
N LYS A 125 20.08 -25.80 -17.88
CA LYS A 125 20.47 -27.20 -17.63
C LYS A 125 21.70 -27.36 -16.74
N LYS A 126 22.47 -26.28 -16.52
CA LYS A 126 23.59 -26.28 -15.59
C LYS A 126 23.14 -26.45 -14.14
N PHE A 127 21.92 -26.06 -13.81
CA PHE A 127 21.40 -26.12 -12.46
C PHE A 127 20.35 -27.22 -12.32
N LYS A 128 20.38 -27.90 -11.18
CA LYS A 128 19.33 -28.80 -10.73
C LYS A 128 18.70 -28.19 -9.49
N LEU A 129 17.58 -27.51 -9.68
CA LEU A 129 16.88 -26.81 -8.61
C LEU A 129 15.93 -27.78 -7.89
N LYS A 130 15.98 -27.80 -6.56
CA LYS A 130 14.96 -28.40 -5.70
C LYS A 130 14.37 -27.29 -4.83
N ASN A 131 13.22 -26.77 -5.23
CA ASN A 131 12.57 -25.70 -4.49
C ASN A 131 11.76 -26.25 -3.31
N LEU A 132 11.88 -25.61 -2.15
CA LEU A 132 11.04 -25.82 -0.99
C LEU A 132 9.94 -24.78 -1.02
N SER A 133 8.70 -25.23 -1.17
CA SER A 133 7.55 -24.36 -1.05
C SER A 133 6.31 -25.18 -0.71
N PHE A 134 5.17 -24.52 -0.73
CA PHE A 134 3.87 -25.16 -0.55
C PHE A 134 3.13 -25.43 -1.85
N ALA A 135 3.71 -25.07 -3.00
CA ALA A 135 3.14 -25.41 -4.30
C ALA A 135 3.29 -26.91 -4.57
N GLU A 136 2.29 -27.52 -5.20
CA GLU A 136 2.27 -28.96 -5.52
C GLU A 136 3.47 -29.40 -6.38
N ALA A 137 3.98 -28.52 -7.25
CA ALA A 137 5.11 -28.80 -8.12
C ALA A 137 6.49 -28.78 -7.42
N ASP A 138 6.55 -28.31 -6.17
CA ASP A 138 7.79 -28.14 -5.41
C ASP A 138 7.97 -29.27 -4.37
N ALA A 139 9.15 -29.37 -3.77
CA ALA A 139 9.34 -30.26 -2.63
C ALA A 139 8.52 -29.73 -1.44
N PRO A 140 7.67 -30.58 -0.83
CA PRO A 140 6.67 -30.12 0.12
C PRO A 140 7.33 -29.58 1.38
N TYR A 141 7.15 -28.29 1.63
CA TYR A 141 7.59 -27.65 2.85
C TYR A 141 6.60 -27.88 4.00
N ARG A 142 7.10 -27.92 5.24
CA ARG A 142 6.29 -28.02 6.45
C ARG A 142 6.70 -26.91 7.40
N VAL A 143 5.72 -26.31 8.06
CA VAL A 143 5.95 -25.32 9.12
C VAL A 143 6.89 -25.91 10.17
N GLY A 144 7.97 -25.19 10.48
CA GLY A 144 9.02 -25.67 11.40
C GLY A 144 9.77 -26.93 10.94
N GLY A 145 9.75 -27.25 9.65
CA GLY A 145 10.40 -28.45 9.11
C GLY A 145 11.92 -28.46 9.31
N ASP A 146 12.45 -29.65 9.60
CA ASP A 146 13.88 -29.90 9.79
C ASP A 146 14.60 -29.85 8.43
N ILE A 147 15.69 -29.08 8.33
CA ILE A 147 16.49 -28.97 7.10
C ILE A 147 16.96 -30.34 6.58
N HIS A 148 17.22 -31.30 7.47
CA HIS A 148 17.70 -32.63 7.13
C HIS A 148 16.68 -33.49 6.37
N ASP A 149 15.39 -33.17 6.46
CA ASP A 149 14.34 -33.85 5.70
C ASP A 149 14.31 -33.44 4.23
N TYR A 150 15.00 -32.34 3.88
CA TYR A 150 14.90 -31.71 2.57
C TYR A 150 16.04 -32.06 1.61
N TYR A 151 17.03 -32.84 2.03
CA TYR A 151 18.11 -33.30 1.14
C TYR A 151 18.61 -34.71 1.49
N ASP A 152 19.31 -35.34 0.54
CA ASP A 152 19.97 -36.63 0.77
C ASP A 152 21.33 -36.39 1.43
N ALA A 153 21.51 -36.87 2.67
CA ALA A 153 22.76 -36.71 3.40
C ALA A 153 23.98 -37.34 2.70
N SER A 154 23.77 -38.34 1.82
CA SER A 154 24.84 -38.95 1.02
C SER A 154 25.22 -38.13 -0.21
N ASN A 155 24.35 -37.22 -0.63
CA ASN A 155 24.56 -36.32 -1.76
C ASN A 155 23.97 -34.93 -1.44
N PRO A 156 24.61 -34.16 -0.54
CA PRO A 156 24.12 -32.87 -0.12
C PRO A 156 24.06 -31.88 -1.28
N PRO A 157 23.23 -30.82 -1.18
CA PRO A 157 23.22 -29.76 -2.17
C PRO A 157 24.57 -29.05 -2.22
N ASP A 158 24.87 -28.48 -3.39
CA ASP A 158 26.07 -27.69 -3.63
C ASP A 158 26.04 -26.35 -2.90
N PHE A 159 24.85 -25.75 -2.81
CA PHE A 159 24.55 -24.61 -1.96
C PHE A 159 23.04 -24.49 -1.75
N TYR A 160 22.65 -23.69 -0.75
CA TYR A 160 21.28 -23.28 -0.49
C TYR A 160 21.06 -21.81 -0.89
N LEU A 161 19.91 -21.51 -1.49
CA LEU A 161 19.58 -20.17 -1.96
C LEU A 161 18.14 -19.80 -1.59
N ALA A 162 17.96 -18.70 -0.85
CA ALA A 162 16.65 -18.14 -0.56
C ALA A 162 16.53 -16.71 -1.11
N GLU A 163 15.42 -16.42 -1.80
CA GLU A 163 15.10 -15.07 -2.29
C GLU A 163 13.99 -14.45 -1.45
N MET A 164 14.10 -13.15 -1.20
CA MET A 164 13.21 -12.35 -0.33
C MET A 164 12.89 -13.06 0.98
N ILE A 165 13.93 -13.26 1.80
CA ILE A 165 13.90 -14.03 3.04
C ILE A 165 12.79 -13.57 4.02
N GLU A 166 12.42 -12.30 3.99
CA GLU A 166 11.29 -11.70 4.73
C GLU A 166 9.92 -12.29 4.38
N TRP A 167 9.79 -12.90 3.20
CA TRP A 167 8.56 -13.47 2.66
C TRP A 167 8.58 -15.01 2.63
N GLN A 168 9.59 -15.64 3.24
CA GLN A 168 9.82 -17.09 3.23
C GLN A 168 9.61 -17.72 4.60
N MET A 169 9.22 -19.00 4.61
CA MET A 169 9.29 -19.84 5.81
C MET A 169 10.58 -20.66 5.79
N ILE A 170 11.66 -20.11 6.33
CA ILE A 170 12.98 -20.75 6.34
C ILE A 170 13.03 -21.84 7.42
N PRO A 171 13.60 -23.05 7.16
CA PRO A 171 13.88 -24.05 8.19
C PRO A 171 14.59 -23.44 9.41
N PRO A 172 14.06 -23.59 10.64
CA PRO A 172 14.66 -23.00 11.85
C PRO A 172 16.09 -23.48 12.15
N ASN A 173 16.47 -24.65 11.64
CA ASN A 173 17.80 -25.23 11.78
C ASN A 173 18.64 -25.15 10.48
N LEU A 174 18.37 -24.19 9.59
CA LEU A 174 19.10 -24.02 8.31
C LEU A 174 20.63 -24.03 8.49
N GLN A 175 21.16 -23.50 9.59
CA GLN A 175 22.59 -23.48 9.93
C GLN A 175 23.24 -24.87 10.00
N GLU A 176 22.48 -25.96 10.04
CA GLU A 176 22.99 -27.34 10.10
C GLU A 176 23.27 -27.93 8.71
N ILE A 177 22.88 -27.25 7.62
CA ILE A 177 23.09 -27.77 6.26
C ILE A 177 24.57 -27.79 5.86
N PRO A 178 25.12 -28.89 5.30
CA PRO A 178 26.55 -29.02 5.02
C PRO A 178 26.98 -28.38 3.69
N CYS A 179 26.42 -27.21 3.34
CA CYS A 179 26.76 -26.44 2.14
C CYS A 179 26.66 -24.94 2.42
N PRO A 180 27.27 -24.06 1.60
CA PRO A 180 27.07 -22.62 1.70
C PRO A 180 25.59 -22.22 1.64
N THR A 181 25.18 -21.24 2.45
CA THR A 181 23.82 -20.66 2.44
C THR A 181 23.85 -19.21 1.97
N VAL A 182 23.02 -18.88 0.99
CA VAL A 182 22.88 -17.52 0.44
C VAL A 182 21.44 -17.06 0.60
N GLY A 183 21.23 -15.92 1.25
CA GLY A 183 19.92 -15.29 1.38
C GLY A 183 19.87 -13.99 0.61
N HIS A 184 18.73 -13.56 0.10
CA HIS A 184 18.53 -12.25 -0.52
C HIS A 184 17.38 -11.51 0.16
N THR A 185 17.58 -10.23 0.47
CA THR A 185 16.58 -9.37 1.12
C THR A 185 16.50 -8.00 0.45
N ALA A 186 15.29 -7.43 0.36
CA ALA A 186 15.04 -6.09 -0.18
C ALA A 186 14.03 -5.29 0.68
N ASP A 187 13.22 -5.95 1.51
CA ASP A 187 12.26 -5.35 2.43
C ASP A 187 12.61 -5.56 3.92
N PHE A 188 13.92 -5.65 4.22
CA PHE A 188 14.38 -6.02 5.56
C PHE A 188 13.88 -5.11 6.70
N ASP A 189 13.69 -3.83 6.40
CA ASP A 189 13.29 -2.81 7.35
C ASP A 189 11.78 -2.84 7.67
N MET A 190 10.94 -3.39 6.80
CA MET A 190 9.49 -3.52 7.05
C MET A 190 9.16 -4.59 8.09
N HIS A 191 10.02 -5.59 8.23
CA HIS A 191 9.81 -6.76 9.08
C HIS A 191 10.94 -6.98 10.08
N ILE A 192 11.72 -5.94 10.40
CA ILE A 192 12.99 -6.08 11.11
C ILE A 192 12.90 -6.87 12.42
N GLN A 193 11.83 -6.71 13.21
CA GLN A 193 11.64 -7.45 14.48
C GLN A 193 11.51 -8.97 14.26
N GLY A 194 10.88 -9.38 13.16
CA GLY A 194 10.73 -10.78 12.80
C GLY A 194 11.89 -11.32 11.95
N LEU A 195 12.51 -10.47 11.15
CA LEU A 195 13.51 -10.85 10.16
C LEU A 195 14.93 -10.87 10.72
N TYR A 196 15.27 -9.94 11.63
CA TYR A 196 16.65 -9.78 12.12
C TYR A 196 17.33 -11.10 12.54
N PRO A 197 16.66 -12.01 13.30
CA PRO A 197 17.26 -13.30 13.64
C PRO A 197 17.56 -14.20 12.42
N TRP A 198 16.74 -14.13 11.36
CA TRP A 198 16.97 -14.87 10.12
C TRP A 198 18.13 -14.33 9.31
N LEU A 199 18.46 -13.04 9.40
CA LEU A 199 19.63 -12.48 8.70
C LEU A 199 20.94 -13.15 9.16
N GLN A 200 20.98 -13.64 10.40
CA GLN A 200 22.17 -14.24 11.02
C GLN A 200 22.40 -15.71 10.62
N VAL A 201 21.42 -16.39 9.99
CA VAL A 201 21.55 -17.83 9.67
C VAL A 201 22.25 -18.11 8.33
N PHE A 202 22.45 -17.08 7.51
CA PHE A 202 23.05 -17.18 6.19
C PHE A 202 24.56 -16.96 6.22
N ASP A 203 25.30 -17.68 5.38
CA ASP A 203 26.74 -17.46 5.22
C ASP A 203 27.06 -16.19 4.41
N GLU A 204 26.11 -15.74 3.58
CA GLU A 204 26.19 -14.49 2.81
C GLU A 204 24.79 -13.96 2.48
N LEU A 205 24.63 -12.64 2.50
CA LEU A 205 23.39 -11.96 2.12
C LEU A 205 23.57 -11.17 0.83
N PHE A 206 22.60 -11.31 -0.07
CA PHE A 206 22.39 -10.42 -1.21
C PHE A 206 21.45 -9.30 -0.83
N VAL A 207 21.69 -8.17 -1.47
CA VAL A 207 20.83 -6.98 -1.51
C VAL A 207 20.91 -6.42 -2.93
N THR A 208 19.95 -5.59 -3.32
CA THR A 208 19.92 -5.11 -4.71
C THR A 208 20.95 -4.01 -4.96
N ASP A 209 21.31 -3.21 -3.96
CA ASP A 209 22.07 -1.99 -4.18
C ASP A 209 22.90 -1.51 -2.96
N THR A 210 23.69 -0.45 -3.12
CA THR A 210 24.56 0.12 -2.07
C THR A 210 23.77 0.68 -0.88
N THR A 211 22.56 1.23 -1.10
CA THR A 211 21.72 1.81 -0.04
C THR A 211 21.11 0.73 0.84
N GLU A 212 20.61 -0.37 0.27
CA GLU A 212 20.22 -1.57 1.02
C GLU A 212 21.42 -2.22 1.68
N ARG A 213 22.56 -2.32 0.99
CA ARG A 213 23.81 -2.86 1.56
C ARG A 213 24.24 -2.09 2.80
N ALA A 214 24.24 -0.77 2.74
CA ALA A 214 24.59 0.08 3.88
C ALA A 214 23.64 -0.18 5.07
N GLY A 215 22.36 -0.44 4.79
CA GLY A 215 21.37 -0.84 5.79
C GLY A 215 21.67 -2.22 6.39
N VAL A 216 21.80 -3.25 5.57
CA VAL A 216 21.92 -4.66 6.01
C VAL A 216 23.31 -4.98 6.58
N ALA A 217 24.39 -4.44 6.00
CA ALA A 217 25.75 -4.70 6.47
C ALA A 217 26.03 -4.16 7.88
N GLY A 218 25.20 -3.23 8.37
CA GLY A 218 25.24 -2.79 9.77
C GLY A 218 24.45 -3.69 10.73
N LEU A 219 23.68 -4.66 10.22
CA LEU A 219 22.85 -5.57 11.01
C LEU A 219 23.49 -6.94 11.22
N VAL A 220 24.44 -7.33 10.37
CA VAL A 220 25.01 -8.69 10.38
C VAL A 220 26.53 -8.67 10.36
N ASP A 221 27.11 -9.74 10.89
CA ASP A 221 28.56 -10.02 10.80
C ASP A 221 28.96 -10.69 9.48
N VAL A 222 27.99 -11.20 8.71
CA VAL A 222 28.25 -11.95 7.48
C VAL A 222 28.40 -11.02 6.28
N PRO A 223 29.10 -11.43 5.21
CA PRO A 223 29.24 -10.61 4.02
C PRO A 223 27.87 -10.22 3.44
N VAL A 224 27.78 -8.96 2.99
CA VAL A 224 26.61 -8.43 2.26
C VAL A 224 27.06 -7.96 0.89
N THR A 225 26.57 -8.63 -0.14
CA THR A 225 26.96 -8.43 -1.55
C THR A 225 25.82 -7.81 -2.33
N THR A 226 26.11 -6.75 -3.10
CA THR A 226 25.12 -6.18 -4.03
C THR A 226 24.97 -7.06 -5.27
N MET A 227 23.75 -7.53 -5.52
CA MET A 227 23.34 -8.26 -6.72
C MET A 227 22.00 -7.67 -7.22
N PRO A 228 22.03 -6.64 -8.09
CA PRO A 228 20.82 -5.91 -8.45
C PRO A 228 19.90 -6.69 -9.41
N LYS A 229 20.48 -7.56 -10.25
CA LYS A 229 19.77 -8.23 -11.34
C LYS A 229 19.07 -9.51 -10.88
N VAL A 230 18.02 -9.33 -10.08
CA VAL A 230 17.24 -10.42 -9.48
C VAL A 230 15.78 -10.45 -9.96
N PHE A 231 15.27 -9.31 -10.42
CA PHE A 231 13.94 -9.19 -11.00
C PHE A 231 14.01 -9.24 -12.53
N ALA A 232 13.09 -9.95 -13.15
CA ALA A 232 13.02 -10.11 -14.60
C ALA A 232 11.76 -9.47 -15.20
N LEU A 233 11.64 -9.55 -16.52
CA LEU A 233 10.39 -9.27 -17.23
C LEU A 233 9.43 -10.47 -17.15
N PRO A 234 8.16 -10.32 -17.54
CA PRO A 234 7.31 -11.44 -17.92
C PRO A 234 7.94 -12.26 -19.05
N CYS A 235 7.66 -13.57 -19.09
CA CYS A 235 8.12 -14.43 -20.20
C CYS A 235 7.53 -14.01 -21.55
N GLU A 236 6.34 -13.40 -21.52
CA GLU A 236 5.71 -12.81 -22.68
C GLU A 236 5.50 -11.32 -22.42
N THR A 237 6.36 -10.48 -23.01
CA THR A 237 6.14 -9.03 -23.02
C THR A 237 5.17 -8.66 -24.14
N PRO A 238 4.34 -7.61 -23.97
CA PRO A 238 3.51 -7.11 -25.04
C PRO A 238 4.33 -6.79 -26.29
N LYS A 239 3.68 -6.87 -27.46
CA LYS A 239 4.31 -6.42 -28.71
C LYS A 239 4.75 -4.97 -28.60
N GLU A 240 5.77 -4.62 -29.37
CA GLU A 240 6.18 -3.22 -29.51
C GLU A 240 4.94 -2.37 -29.87
N PRO A 241 4.66 -1.31 -29.09
CA PRO A 241 3.45 -0.53 -29.30
C PRO A 241 3.47 0.16 -30.66
N SER A 242 2.33 0.13 -31.35
CA SER A 242 2.13 0.83 -32.62
C SER A 242 1.14 1.97 -32.41
N GLY A 243 1.56 3.21 -32.65
CA GLY A 243 0.69 4.38 -32.64
C GLY A 243 1.01 5.40 -31.54
N ALA A 244 0.13 6.39 -31.39
CA ALA A 244 0.30 7.46 -30.41
C ALA A 244 0.03 6.94 -28.99
N ARG A 245 0.80 7.43 -28.02
CA ARG A 245 0.60 7.19 -26.58
C ARG A 245 -0.28 8.30 -25.99
N PRO A 246 -1.56 8.03 -25.66
CA PRO A 246 -2.49 9.07 -25.22
C PRO A 246 -2.26 9.55 -23.79
N LEU A 247 -1.54 8.79 -22.96
CA LEU A 247 -1.24 9.12 -21.57
C LEU A 247 0.15 9.74 -21.45
N ASP A 248 0.25 10.88 -20.78
CA ASP A 248 1.54 11.53 -20.56
C ASP A 248 2.33 10.78 -19.49
N ILE A 249 1.73 10.60 -18.32
CA ILE A 249 2.37 9.99 -17.15
C ILE A 249 1.49 8.88 -16.59
N VAL A 250 2.12 7.75 -16.26
CA VAL A 250 1.53 6.72 -15.40
C VAL A 250 2.39 6.52 -14.15
N VAL A 251 1.72 6.41 -13.01
CA VAL A 251 2.36 6.08 -11.74
C VAL A 251 1.52 5.01 -11.05
N THR A 252 2.16 3.93 -10.61
CA THR A 252 1.48 2.79 -9.99
C THR A 252 2.08 2.45 -8.62
N GLY A 253 1.23 1.92 -7.73
CA GLY A 253 1.61 1.45 -6.40
C GLY A 253 0.67 1.95 -5.33
N ASN A 254 0.86 1.49 -4.09
CA ASN A 254 0.07 1.99 -2.97
C ASN A 254 0.54 3.42 -2.64
N VAL A 255 -0.34 4.38 -2.90
CA VAL A 255 -0.03 5.80 -2.93
C VAL A 255 -0.37 6.49 -1.61
N PHE A 256 -1.54 6.14 -1.06
CA PHE A 256 -2.16 6.88 0.05
C PHE A 256 -2.17 6.07 1.36
N HIS A 257 -1.21 5.15 1.52
CA HIS A 257 -1.05 4.40 2.77
C HIS A 257 -0.14 5.16 3.74
N PRO A 258 -0.48 5.28 5.04
CA PRO A 258 0.33 6.02 6.03
C PRO A 258 1.79 5.56 6.15
N TYR A 259 2.09 4.30 5.82
CA TYR A 259 3.46 3.79 5.76
C TYR A 259 4.31 4.38 4.60
N PHE A 260 3.67 4.80 3.52
CA PHE A 260 4.29 5.31 2.29
C PHE A 260 3.95 6.79 2.04
N ASP A 261 3.92 7.59 3.10
CA ASP A 261 3.50 8.99 3.09
C ASP A 261 4.31 9.91 2.15
N GLU A 262 5.60 9.65 1.90
CA GLU A 262 6.40 10.48 0.98
C GLU A 262 5.91 10.37 -0.46
N LYS A 263 5.30 9.23 -0.82
CA LYS A 263 4.70 9.10 -2.14
C LYS A 263 3.61 10.15 -2.33
N ALA A 264 2.78 10.40 -1.32
CA ALA A 264 1.70 11.39 -1.40
C ALA A 264 2.22 12.80 -1.73
N ALA A 265 3.37 13.19 -1.16
CA ALA A 265 4.03 14.45 -1.49
C ALA A 265 4.51 14.51 -2.95
N LEU A 266 5.10 13.41 -3.46
CA LEU A 266 5.50 13.32 -4.86
C LEU A 266 4.30 13.37 -5.81
N TYR A 267 3.18 12.73 -5.44
CA TYR A 267 1.93 12.84 -6.20
C TYR A 267 1.37 14.25 -6.20
N GLY A 268 1.40 14.94 -5.07
CA GLY A 268 1.08 16.38 -4.99
C GLY A 268 1.92 17.20 -5.97
N ALA A 269 3.22 16.89 -6.08
CA ALA A 269 4.12 17.58 -7.00
C ALA A 269 3.75 17.40 -8.47
N LEU A 270 3.35 16.18 -8.86
CA LEU A 270 2.97 15.83 -10.23
C LEU A 270 1.63 16.45 -10.65
N ARG A 271 0.67 16.54 -9.72
CA ARG A 271 -0.64 17.17 -9.95
C ARG A 271 -0.52 18.66 -10.28
N GLN A 272 0.51 19.32 -9.76
CA GLN A 272 0.79 20.73 -10.00
C GLN A 272 1.43 21.04 -11.36
N LEU A 273 1.73 20.04 -12.20
CA LEU A 273 2.29 20.25 -13.53
C LEU A 273 1.22 20.80 -14.51
N PRO A 274 1.42 22.00 -15.10
CA PRO A 274 0.45 22.57 -16.02
C PRO A 274 0.37 21.77 -17.33
N ASN A 275 -0.82 21.63 -17.90
CA ASN A 275 -1.09 21.02 -19.21
C ASN A 275 -0.78 19.52 -19.34
N MET A 276 -0.58 18.80 -18.23
CA MET A 276 -0.34 17.36 -18.23
C MET A 276 -1.62 16.57 -18.08
N ARG A 277 -1.79 15.49 -18.86
CA ARG A 277 -2.88 14.53 -18.67
C ARG A 277 -2.44 13.45 -17.70
N ASN A 278 -2.54 13.74 -16.40
CA ASN A 278 -2.19 12.82 -15.33
C ASN A 278 -3.40 11.97 -14.94
N GLN A 279 -3.18 10.67 -14.76
CA GLN A 279 -4.13 9.73 -14.18
C GLN A 279 -3.42 8.89 -13.12
N PHE A 280 -3.99 8.80 -11.93
CA PHE A 280 -3.46 8.11 -10.77
C PHE A 280 -4.39 6.95 -10.43
N ILE A 281 -3.85 5.74 -10.34
CA ILE A 281 -4.61 4.57 -9.94
C ILE A 281 -4.12 4.15 -8.56
N ASN A 282 -4.95 4.37 -7.54
CA ASN A 282 -4.67 3.93 -6.19
C ASN A 282 -5.28 2.55 -5.96
N GLY A 283 -4.43 1.53 -6.12
CA GLY A 283 -4.68 0.15 -5.70
C GLY A 283 -4.21 -0.88 -6.71
N PHE A 284 -4.94 -1.98 -6.90
CA PHE A 284 -4.49 -3.14 -7.66
C PHE A 284 -5.21 -3.24 -8.99
N ILE A 285 -4.43 -3.44 -10.05
CA ILE A 285 -4.92 -3.68 -11.40
C ILE A 285 -4.38 -5.01 -11.88
N GLY A 286 -5.21 -5.77 -12.60
CA GLY A 286 -4.79 -7.01 -13.23
C GLY A 286 -3.57 -6.81 -14.14
N HIS A 287 -2.70 -7.83 -14.22
CA HIS A 287 -1.43 -7.75 -14.95
C HIS A 287 -1.58 -7.28 -16.40
N TYR A 288 -2.56 -7.80 -17.14
CA TYR A 288 -2.79 -7.40 -18.54
C TYR A 288 -3.17 -5.92 -18.66
N ASN A 289 -4.05 -5.43 -17.78
CA ASN A 289 -4.51 -4.04 -17.77
C ASN A 289 -3.35 -3.11 -17.38
N TYR A 290 -2.47 -3.53 -16.47
CA TYR A 290 -1.24 -2.82 -16.13
C TYR A 290 -0.31 -2.64 -17.33
N TYR A 291 -0.02 -3.71 -18.08
CA TYR A 291 0.81 -3.60 -19.27
C TYR A 291 0.15 -2.79 -20.39
N GLU A 292 -1.18 -2.91 -20.56
CA GLU A 292 -1.92 -2.06 -21.50
C GLU A 292 -1.78 -0.58 -21.14
N LEU A 293 -1.92 -0.21 -19.86
CA LEU A 293 -1.68 1.16 -19.40
C LEU A 293 -0.27 1.65 -19.73
N LEU A 294 0.75 0.83 -19.46
CA LEU A 294 2.13 1.19 -19.79
C LEU A 294 2.34 1.38 -21.30
N THR A 295 1.74 0.55 -22.15
CA THR A 295 1.83 0.71 -23.62
C THR A 295 1.19 2.00 -24.11
N LYS A 296 0.21 2.55 -23.38
CA LYS A 296 -0.46 3.82 -23.68
C LYS A 296 0.25 5.04 -23.08
N SER A 297 1.27 4.85 -22.25
CA SER A 297 1.92 5.90 -21.47
C SER A 297 3.28 6.29 -22.02
N LYS A 298 3.59 7.60 -22.07
CA LYS A 298 4.89 8.11 -22.51
C LYS A 298 5.96 7.96 -21.43
N LEU A 299 5.63 8.31 -20.20
CA LEU A 299 6.53 8.30 -19.05
C LEU A 299 5.92 7.47 -17.90
N SER A 300 6.75 6.62 -17.28
CA SER A 300 6.47 6.02 -15.98
C SER A 300 7.40 6.61 -14.92
N ILE A 301 6.82 7.05 -13.81
CA ILE A 301 7.58 7.58 -12.67
C ILE A 301 7.65 6.50 -11.60
N VAL A 302 8.85 6.23 -11.12
CA VAL A 302 9.08 5.19 -10.11
C VAL A 302 9.64 5.81 -8.84
N PHE A 303 8.97 5.50 -7.73
CA PHE A 303 9.44 5.80 -6.39
C PHE A 303 9.56 4.51 -5.58
N ILE A 304 10.71 4.34 -4.94
CA ILE A 304 11.05 3.20 -4.09
C ILE A 304 11.55 3.71 -2.73
N ARG A 305 11.22 2.97 -1.65
CA ARG A 305 11.56 3.36 -0.27
C ARG A 305 13.06 3.56 -0.07
N ARG A 306 13.85 2.73 -0.75
CA ARG A 306 15.32 2.80 -0.80
C ARG A 306 15.70 3.33 -2.19
N PRO A 307 16.13 4.60 -2.32
CA PRO A 307 16.31 5.25 -3.62
C PRO A 307 17.23 4.51 -4.60
N GLY A 308 18.19 3.74 -4.08
CA GLY A 308 19.12 2.97 -4.91
C GLY A 308 18.64 1.57 -5.30
N ALA A 309 17.62 1.04 -4.63
CA ALA A 309 17.15 -0.33 -4.83
C ALA A 309 16.64 -0.56 -6.26
N PHE A 310 16.43 -1.81 -6.64
CA PHE A 310 16.02 -2.15 -8.00
C PHE A 310 14.53 -1.84 -8.27
N PRO A 311 14.19 -0.88 -9.16
CA PRO A 311 12.80 -0.55 -9.46
C PRO A 311 12.22 -1.48 -10.53
N SER A 312 11.60 -2.59 -10.12
CA SER A 312 10.95 -3.53 -11.05
C SER A 312 10.00 -2.85 -12.05
N ARG A 313 9.15 -1.93 -11.56
CA ARG A 313 8.23 -1.14 -12.40
C ARG A 313 8.93 -0.36 -13.52
N GLY A 314 10.16 0.12 -13.29
CA GLY A 314 10.92 0.86 -14.29
C GLY A 314 11.31 -0.06 -15.46
N VAL A 315 11.77 -1.26 -15.14
CA VAL A 315 12.08 -2.29 -16.15
C VAL A 315 10.82 -2.70 -16.92
N GLU A 316 9.69 -2.92 -16.24
CA GLU A 316 8.42 -3.25 -16.89
C GLU A 316 7.95 -2.15 -17.84
N ALA A 317 7.97 -0.88 -17.40
CA ALA A 317 7.59 0.28 -18.22
C ALA A 317 8.46 0.41 -19.47
N LEU A 318 9.78 0.35 -19.30
CA LEU A 318 10.72 0.50 -20.41
C LEU A 318 10.65 -0.67 -21.38
N SER A 319 10.29 -1.88 -20.91
CA SER A 319 10.08 -3.06 -21.76
C SER A 319 8.95 -2.91 -22.78
N VAL A 320 8.05 -1.96 -22.59
CA VAL A 320 7.00 -1.59 -23.56
C VAL A 320 7.22 -0.18 -24.13
N GLY A 321 8.43 0.37 -24.00
CA GLY A 321 8.82 1.65 -24.55
C GLY A 321 8.21 2.87 -23.84
N ALA A 322 7.63 2.71 -22.66
CA ALA A 322 7.34 3.85 -21.80
C ALA A 322 8.64 4.24 -21.12
N GLY A 323 9.11 5.47 -21.34
CA GLY A 323 10.35 5.92 -20.71
C GLY A 323 10.20 6.00 -19.19
N VAL A 324 11.32 6.10 -18.47
CA VAL A 324 11.35 5.95 -17.01
C VAL A 324 12.01 7.15 -16.37
N LEU A 325 11.39 7.62 -15.28
CA LEU A 325 11.97 8.60 -14.37
C LEU A 325 12.04 8.00 -12.96
N ALA A 326 13.25 7.81 -12.44
CA ALA A 326 13.51 7.18 -11.14
C ALA A 326 14.40 8.06 -10.24
N GLN A 327 14.55 7.72 -8.96
CA GLN A 327 15.41 8.47 -8.05
C GLN A 327 16.89 8.39 -8.48
N GLN A 328 17.66 9.45 -8.23
CA GLN A 328 19.05 9.61 -8.70
C GLN A 328 20.00 8.45 -8.36
N GLU A 329 19.78 7.79 -7.23
CA GLU A 329 20.61 6.69 -6.75
C GLU A 329 20.28 5.35 -7.41
N SER A 330 19.24 5.28 -8.26
CA SER A 330 18.70 4.02 -8.78
C SER A 330 19.73 3.19 -9.54
N VAL A 331 19.85 1.92 -9.15
CA VAL A 331 20.77 0.95 -9.75
C VAL A 331 20.48 0.63 -11.23
N MET A 332 19.30 1.01 -11.77
CA MET A 332 19.03 0.93 -13.22
C MET A 332 20.05 1.70 -14.05
N GLY A 333 20.66 2.74 -13.48
CA GLY A 333 21.72 3.53 -14.10
C GLY A 333 22.96 2.71 -14.54
N LEU A 334 23.12 1.48 -14.03
CA LEU A 334 24.17 0.58 -14.48
C LEU A 334 23.97 0.08 -15.92
N TRP A 335 22.73 0.03 -16.42
CA TRP A 335 22.41 -0.47 -17.77
C TRP A 335 21.92 0.62 -18.73
N LEU A 336 21.36 1.70 -18.20
CA LEU A 336 20.57 2.66 -18.95
C LEU A 336 20.92 4.09 -18.54
N GLY A 337 20.87 5.01 -19.51
CA GLY A 337 20.91 6.45 -19.27
C GLY A 337 19.86 7.20 -20.09
N GLU A 338 20.02 8.52 -20.19
CA GLU A 338 19.07 9.40 -20.88
C GLU A 338 18.87 9.00 -22.35
N GLU A 339 19.95 8.56 -23.02
CA GLU A 339 19.94 8.06 -24.40
C GLU A 339 19.17 6.75 -24.62
N GLN A 340 18.74 6.12 -23.53
CA GLN A 340 17.91 4.93 -23.49
C GLN A 340 16.54 5.21 -22.84
N GLY A 341 16.18 6.47 -22.64
CA GLY A 341 14.89 6.87 -22.05
C GLY A 341 14.79 6.61 -20.55
N PHE A 342 15.93 6.50 -19.85
CA PHE A 342 16.00 6.44 -18.39
C PHE A 342 16.59 7.74 -17.85
N HIS A 343 15.77 8.53 -17.17
CA HIS A 343 16.20 9.75 -16.49
C HIS A 343 16.07 9.59 -14.98
N THR A 344 16.74 10.48 -14.26
CA THR A 344 16.65 10.53 -12.81
C THR A 344 16.23 11.89 -12.27
N TYR A 345 15.64 11.87 -11.06
CA TYR A 345 15.27 13.07 -10.31
C TYR A 345 15.84 13.03 -8.88
N ASP A 346 16.11 14.20 -8.31
CA ASP A 346 16.32 14.29 -6.85
C ASP A 346 14.98 14.05 -6.14
N SER A 347 14.99 13.40 -4.97
CA SER A 347 13.75 12.96 -4.30
C SER A 347 12.87 14.11 -3.78
N THR A 348 13.11 15.37 -4.17
CA THR A 348 12.26 16.51 -3.83
C THR A 348 11.14 16.70 -4.84
N SER A 349 10.02 17.26 -4.38
CA SER A 349 8.89 17.67 -5.24
C SER A 349 9.32 18.62 -6.38
N THR A 350 10.32 19.47 -6.14
CA THR A 350 10.83 20.42 -7.14
C THR A 350 11.69 19.73 -8.18
N GLY A 351 12.61 18.85 -7.76
CA GLY A 351 13.46 18.09 -8.67
C GLY A 351 12.66 17.14 -9.57
N LEU A 352 11.65 16.48 -9.00
CA LEU A 352 10.70 15.67 -9.77
C LEU A 352 10.03 16.51 -10.87
N ARG A 353 9.46 17.66 -10.52
CA ARG A 353 8.79 18.57 -11.46
C ARG A 353 9.72 19.00 -12.60
N GLN A 354 10.90 19.49 -12.27
CA GLN A 354 11.87 19.97 -13.25
C GLN A 354 12.32 18.86 -14.20
N SER A 355 12.43 17.63 -13.70
CA SER A 355 12.82 16.48 -14.51
C SER A 355 11.71 16.08 -15.48
N VAL A 356 10.45 16.14 -15.03
CA VAL A 356 9.30 15.92 -15.91
C VAL A 356 9.20 17.02 -16.97
N GLU A 357 9.27 18.29 -16.59
CA GLU A 357 9.22 19.42 -17.53
C GLU A 357 10.29 19.27 -18.63
N ARG A 358 11.54 18.95 -18.25
CA ARG A 358 12.63 18.71 -19.19
C ARG A 358 12.34 17.58 -20.18
N ILE A 359 11.74 16.48 -19.72
CA ILE A 359 11.37 15.35 -20.58
C ILE A 359 10.30 15.77 -21.59
N PHE A 360 9.31 16.56 -21.16
CA PHE A 360 8.19 16.96 -22.00
C PHE A 360 8.49 18.13 -22.94
N ASP A 361 9.57 18.89 -22.70
CA ASP A 361 10.10 19.88 -23.62
C ASP A 361 10.61 19.25 -24.95
N ASP A 362 11.05 17.99 -24.92
CA ASP A 362 11.50 17.21 -26.10
C ASP A 362 11.00 15.76 -26.04
N VAL A 363 9.68 15.61 -25.93
CA VAL A 363 9.04 14.31 -25.70
C VAL A 363 9.29 13.31 -26.85
N ASP A 364 9.42 13.78 -28.09
CA ASP A 364 9.62 12.91 -29.25
C ASP A 364 11.00 12.25 -29.20
N SER A 365 12.06 13.02 -28.94
CA SER A 365 13.42 12.50 -28.75
C SER A 365 13.48 11.53 -27.57
N PHE A 366 12.81 11.88 -26.46
CA PHE A 366 12.70 11.01 -25.29
C PHE A 366 12.01 9.67 -25.62
N GLN A 367 10.93 9.68 -26.40
CA GLN A 367 10.26 8.44 -26.84
C GLN A 367 11.15 7.58 -27.74
N GLU A 368 11.91 8.20 -28.66
CA GLU A 368 12.89 7.46 -29.47
C GLU A 368 13.98 6.83 -28.60
N ALA A 369 14.45 7.53 -27.57
CA ALA A 369 15.39 7.01 -26.58
C ALA A 369 14.78 5.83 -25.80
N ALA A 370 13.52 5.94 -25.37
CA ALA A 370 12.81 4.86 -24.68
C ALA A 370 12.66 3.60 -25.55
N LEU A 371 12.46 3.73 -26.86
CA LEU A 371 12.45 2.59 -27.78
C LEU A 371 13.82 1.91 -27.92
N ARG A 372 14.93 2.66 -27.78
CA ARG A 372 16.27 2.08 -27.69
C ARG A 372 16.44 1.33 -26.37
N GLY A 373 16.04 1.94 -25.25
CA GLY A 373 16.06 1.33 -23.94
C GLY A 373 15.23 0.05 -23.86
N MET A 374 14.06 0.04 -24.50
CA MET A 374 13.20 -1.14 -24.60
C MET A 374 13.93 -2.38 -25.11
N LYS A 375 14.77 -2.23 -26.13
CA LYS A 375 15.54 -3.35 -26.71
C LYS A 375 16.58 -3.87 -25.73
N ILE A 376 17.30 -2.97 -25.06
CA ILE A 376 18.28 -3.32 -24.03
C ILE A 376 17.58 -4.02 -22.87
N VAL A 377 16.45 -3.50 -22.40
CA VAL A 377 15.71 -4.07 -21.28
C VAL A 377 15.17 -5.46 -21.62
N ARG A 378 14.58 -5.65 -22.80
CA ARG A 378 14.08 -6.96 -23.22
C ARG A 378 15.18 -8.01 -23.33
N ASP A 379 16.38 -7.61 -23.70
CA ASP A 379 17.54 -8.50 -23.83
C ASP A 379 18.19 -8.78 -22.47
N GLU A 380 18.51 -7.73 -21.70
CA GLU A 380 19.19 -7.86 -20.42
C GLU A 380 18.27 -8.47 -19.36
N PHE A 381 17.00 -8.07 -19.29
CA PHE A 381 16.04 -8.53 -18.28
C PHE A 381 15.13 -9.65 -18.78
N ASP A 382 15.53 -10.35 -19.85
CA ASP A 382 14.91 -11.63 -20.22
C ASP A 382 14.94 -12.59 -19.02
N PRO A 383 13.82 -13.24 -18.67
CA PRO A 383 13.73 -14.17 -17.54
C PRO A 383 14.84 -15.20 -17.47
N ARG A 384 15.18 -15.80 -18.61
CA ARG A 384 16.18 -16.86 -18.68
C ARG A 384 17.56 -16.28 -18.41
N ARG A 385 17.87 -15.11 -18.97
CA ARG A 385 19.15 -14.41 -18.73
C ARG A 385 19.28 -14.01 -17.26
N VAL A 386 18.26 -13.39 -16.67
CA VAL A 386 18.26 -12.97 -15.26
C VAL A 386 18.44 -14.16 -14.32
N ALA A 387 17.63 -15.20 -14.46
CA ALA A 387 17.73 -16.38 -13.59
C ALA A 387 19.08 -17.09 -13.73
N SER A 388 19.55 -17.25 -14.97
CA SER A 388 20.84 -17.85 -15.30
C SER A 388 22.01 -17.09 -14.67
N GLN A 389 22.00 -15.75 -14.74
CA GLN A 389 23.03 -14.89 -14.14
C GLN A 389 22.93 -14.87 -12.61
N TYR A 390 21.73 -14.86 -12.05
CA TYR A 390 21.49 -14.89 -10.61
C TYR A 390 22.04 -16.19 -9.97
N LEU A 391 21.72 -17.34 -10.55
CA LEU A 391 22.23 -18.64 -10.07
C LEU A 391 23.76 -18.76 -10.21
N ARG A 392 24.34 -18.19 -11.27
CA ARG A 392 25.80 -18.17 -11.46
C ARG A 392 26.51 -17.23 -10.51
N MET A 393 25.92 -16.07 -10.21
CA MET A 393 26.41 -15.17 -9.16
C MET A 393 26.36 -15.85 -7.79
N ALA A 394 25.24 -16.53 -7.46
CA ALA A 394 25.14 -17.34 -6.25
C ALA A 394 26.20 -18.45 -6.20
N THR A 395 26.54 -19.08 -7.34
CA THR A 395 27.62 -20.07 -7.43
C THR A 395 29.00 -19.46 -7.18
N TYR A 396 29.29 -18.29 -7.78
CA TYR A 396 30.52 -17.55 -7.52
C TYR A 396 30.67 -17.23 -6.03
N VAL A 397 29.58 -16.78 -5.40
CA VAL A 397 29.54 -16.51 -3.97
C VAL A 397 29.72 -17.80 -3.18
N ALA A 398 28.98 -18.87 -3.48
CA ALA A 398 29.13 -20.18 -2.84
C ALA A 398 30.56 -20.75 -2.94
N ALA A 399 31.31 -20.40 -3.98
CA ALA A 399 32.71 -20.80 -4.14
C ALA A 399 33.72 -20.03 -3.27
N ARG A 400 33.33 -18.94 -2.60
CA ARG A 400 34.25 -18.17 -1.75
C ARG A 400 34.82 -19.05 -0.63
N PRO A 401 36.12 -18.93 -0.32
CA PRO A 401 36.71 -19.55 0.88
C PRO A 401 35.97 -19.08 2.15
N ARG A 402 35.61 -20.01 3.04
CA ARG A 402 34.86 -19.73 4.27
C ARG A 402 35.45 -20.43 5.48
N GLY A 403 35.31 -19.79 6.63
CA GLY A 403 35.52 -20.41 7.93
C GLY A 403 34.37 -21.33 8.32
N GLN A 404 34.46 -21.90 9.52
CA GLN A 404 33.37 -22.69 10.09
C GLN A 404 32.17 -21.77 10.38
N ARG A 405 30.96 -22.22 9.99
CA ARG A 405 29.71 -21.49 10.26
C ARG A 405 29.56 -21.27 11.78
N LYS A 406 29.24 -20.03 12.16
CA LYS A 406 28.93 -19.70 13.55
C LYS A 406 27.60 -20.37 13.94
N SER A 407 27.49 -20.79 15.20
CA SER A 407 26.19 -21.19 15.73
C SER A 407 25.25 -19.98 15.72
N ALA A 408 24.04 -20.16 15.19
CA ALA A 408 23.00 -19.15 15.15
C ALA A 408 21.80 -19.59 16.00
N PRO A 409 21.03 -18.66 16.59
CA PRO A 409 19.78 -19.00 17.26
C PRO A 409 18.81 -19.63 16.25
N GLN A 410 17.95 -20.55 16.71
CA GLN A 410 16.87 -21.10 15.89
C GLN A 410 15.70 -20.10 15.87
N PRO A 411 15.47 -19.36 14.79
CA PRO A 411 14.47 -18.30 14.78
C PRO A 411 13.05 -18.88 14.72
N THR A 412 12.07 -18.10 15.17
CA THR A 412 10.66 -18.46 15.06
C THR A 412 10.08 -17.94 13.74
N GLN A 413 9.28 -18.76 13.06
CA GLN A 413 8.56 -18.37 11.84
C GLN A 413 7.30 -17.58 12.19
N PHE A 414 6.92 -16.57 11.41
CA PHE A 414 5.75 -15.74 11.71
C PHE A 414 4.67 -15.85 10.63
N ARG A 415 3.39 -15.86 11.03
CA ARG A 415 2.25 -15.93 10.08
C ARG A 415 2.14 -14.70 9.20
N VAL A 416 2.65 -13.55 9.61
CA VAL A 416 2.74 -12.35 8.76
C VAL A 416 3.52 -12.64 7.46
N ALA A 417 4.62 -13.40 7.53
CA ALA A 417 5.37 -13.80 6.35
C ALA A 417 4.53 -14.71 5.43
N ALA A 418 3.59 -15.48 6.00
CA ALA A 418 2.68 -16.32 5.24
C ALA A 418 1.53 -15.54 4.58
N TRP A 419 1.07 -14.45 5.20
CA TRP A 419 -0.12 -13.72 4.74
C TRP A 419 0.18 -12.72 3.64
N HIS A 420 1.34 -12.08 3.72
CA HIS A 420 1.78 -11.11 2.71
C HIS A 420 2.86 -11.67 1.78
N GLY A 421 3.50 -12.79 2.15
CA GLY A 421 4.58 -13.40 1.38
C GLY A 421 4.11 -14.45 0.38
N TRP A 422 5.04 -15.26 -0.09
CA TRP A 422 4.80 -16.23 -1.17
C TRP A 422 4.26 -17.55 -0.63
N VAL A 423 3.20 -17.50 0.16
CA VAL A 423 2.46 -18.70 0.60
C VAL A 423 1.08 -18.65 -0.08
N PRO A 424 0.63 -19.71 -0.77
CA PRO A 424 -0.69 -19.74 -1.39
C PRO A 424 -1.81 -19.35 -0.39
N ALA A 425 -2.68 -18.43 -0.82
CA ALA A 425 -3.68 -17.79 0.03
C ALA A 425 -4.77 -18.76 0.57
N ASP A 426 -4.92 -19.93 -0.05
CA ASP A 426 -5.91 -20.97 0.26
C ASP A 426 -5.46 -21.97 1.33
N MET A 427 -4.25 -21.84 1.87
CA MET A 427 -3.70 -22.78 2.84
C MET A 427 -4.08 -22.50 4.29
N GLN A 428 -5.37 -22.68 4.61
CA GLN A 428 -5.87 -22.60 5.98
C GLN A 428 -5.11 -23.50 6.97
N ASN A 429 -4.66 -24.66 6.51
CA ASN A 429 -3.90 -25.62 7.34
C ASN A 429 -2.55 -25.03 7.75
N THR A 430 -1.78 -24.44 6.83
CA THR A 430 -0.49 -23.80 7.11
C THR A 430 -0.61 -22.68 8.14
N TYR A 431 -1.64 -21.85 8.03
CA TYR A 431 -1.91 -20.82 9.04
C TYR A 431 -2.22 -21.47 10.38
N THR A 432 -3.09 -22.48 10.40
CA THR A 432 -3.46 -23.24 11.60
C THR A 432 -2.22 -23.85 12.28
N ASP A 433 -1.34 -24.45 11.50
CA ASP A 433 -0.10 -25.10 11.96
C ASP A 433 0.88 -24.08 12.55
N LEU A 434 1.07 -22.92 11.89
CA LEU A 434 1.89 -21.82 12.43
C LEU A 434 1.35 -21.35 13.77
N ARG A 435 0.06 -21.04 13.86
CA ARG A 435 -0.57 -20.62 15.12
C ARG A 435 -0.40 -21.70 16.19
N GLN A 436 -0.63 -22.97 15.84
CA GLN A 436 -0.48 -24.06 16.79
C GLN A 436 0.97 -24.19 17.27
N ALA A 437 1.96 -24.06 16.38
CA ALA A 437 3.37 -24.10 16.74
C ALA A 437 3.73 -22.99 17.74
N HIS A 438 3.29 -21.76 17.52
CA HIS A 438 3.48 -20.66 18.49
C HIS A 438 2.79 -20.92 19.83
N LEU A 439 1.55 -21.40 19.80
CA LEU A 439 0.80 -21.72 21.01
C LEU A 439 1.43 -22.88 21.79
N GLU A 440 1.98 -23.89 21.12
CA GLU A 440 2.65 -25.00 21.80
C GLU A 440 3.99 -24.58 22.40
N VAL A 441 4.79 -23.77 21.70
CA VAL A 441 6.01 -23.18 22.28
C VAL A 441 5.65 -22.39 23.53
N TRP A 442 4.61 -21.54 23.46
CA TRP A 442 4.14 -20.78 24.61
C TRP A 442 3.70 -21.69 25.78
N LYS A 443 2.85 -22.70 25.53
CA LYS A 443 2.36 -23.62 26.58
C LYS A 443 3.48 -24.43 27.26
N GLN A 444 4.57 -24.71 26.55
CA GLN A 444 5.69 -25.51 27.06
C GLN A 444 6.65 -24.68 27.91
N LEU A 445 6.60 -23.35 27.84
CA LEU A 445 7.44 -22.48 28.67
C LEU A 445 6.99 -22.54 30.13
N PRO A 446 7.92 -22.77 31.09
CA PRO A 446 7.66 -22.57 32.50
C PRO A 446 7.22 -21.12 32.81
N PRO A 447 6.40 -20.89 33.85
CA PRO A 447 5.92 -19.55 34.20
C PRO A 447 7.03 -18.50 34.38
N ASP A 448 8.19 -18.90 34.91
CA ASP A 448 9.37 -18.04 35.14
C ASP A 448 10.17 -17.74 33.86
N GLN A 449 9.85 -18.38 32.73
CA GLN A 449 10.50 -18.19 31.43
C GLN A 449 9.66 -17.39 30.43
N HIS A 450 8.44 -16.99 30.79
CA HIS A 450 7.66 -16.09 29.94
C HIS A 450 8.26 -14.69 29.95
N SER A 451 8.54 -14.14 28.77
CA SER A 451 8.91 -12.75 28.53
C SER A 451 7.72 -11.99 27.95
N ALA A 452 7.81 -10.65 27.90
CA ALA A 452 6.80 -9.82 27.24
C ALA A 452 6.55 -10.25 25.77
N ASP A 453 7.63 -10.55 25.06
CA ASP A 453 7.62 -11.04 23.69
C ASP A 453 6.97 -12.44 23.56
N SER A 454 7.30 -13.39 24.44
CA SER A 454 6.73 -14.75 24.37
C SER A 454 5.24 -14.82 24.71
N LEU A 455 4.68 -13.75 25.30
CA LEU A 455 3.25 -13.57 25.54
C LEU A 455 2.55 -12.78 24.42
N THR A 456 3.25 -11.84 23.80
CA THR A 456 2.67 -11.02 22.72
C THR A 456 2.50 -11.83 21.43
N LYS A 457 3.48 -12.66 21.07
CA LYS A 457 3.45 -13.50 19.87
C LYS A 457 2.20 -14.39 19.77
N PRO A 458 1.84 -15.21 20.78
CA PRO A 458 0.62 -16.02 20.71
C PRO A 458 -0.66 -15.17 20.65
N ALA A 459 -0.69 -14.01 21.32
CA ALA A 459 -1.82 -13.10 21.23
C ALA A 459 -2.00 -12.53 19.81
N ARG A 460 -0.90 -12.14 19.15
CA ARG A 460 -0.89 -11.71 17.75
C ARG A 460 -1.46 -12.79 16.83
N GLU A 461 -1.00 -14.04 16.96
CA GLU A 461 -1.45 -15.16 16.13
C GLU A 461 -2.96 -15.44 16.26
N LEU A 462 -3.52 -15.26 17.47
CA LEU A 462 -4.96 -15.37 17.71
C LEU A 462 -5.74 -14.19 17.10
N LEU A 463 -5.23 -12.96 17.20
CA LEU A 463 -5.82 -11.80 16.53
C LEU A 463 -5.78 -11.93 15.01
N LEU A 464 -4.68 -12.43 14.44
CA LEU A 464 -4.61 -12.76 13.01
C LEU A 464 -5.70 -13.76 12.64
N GLU A 465 -5.87 -14.85 13.39
CA GLU A 465 -6.94 -15.82 13.13
C GLU A 465 -8.33 -15.20 13.12
N TYR A 466 -8.65 -14.38 14.14
CA TYR A 466 -9.91 -13.65 14.20
C TYR A 466 -10.11 -12.81 12.93
N SER A 467 -9.13 -11.98 12.60
CA SER A 467 -9.18 -11.09 11.44
C SER A 467 -9.34 -11.85 10.12
N GLY A 468 -8.66 -12.99 9.96
CA GLY A 468 -8.80 -13.86 8.78
C GLY A 468 -10.18 -14.47 8.63
N ARG A 469 -10.83 -14.86 9.74
CA ARG A 469 -12.20 -15.39 9.72
C ARG A 469 -13.22 -14.31 9.42
N THR A 470 -13.11 -13.17 10.10
CA THR A 470 -13.98 -12.01 9.90
C THR A 470 -13.93 -11.54 8.45
N ARG A 471 -12.74 -11.53 7.83
CA ARG A 471 -12.55 -11.24 6.40
C ARG A 471 -13.30 -12.18 5.47
N ARG A 472 -13.33 -13.48 5.75
CA ARG A 472 -14.02 -14.46 4.88
C ARG A 472 -15.53 -14.43 5.01
N LEU A 473 -16.02 -14.20 6.23
CA LEU A 473 -17.44 -14.24 6.55
C LEU A 473 -18.11 -12.87 6.50
N TYR A 474 -17.34 -11.79 6.34
CA TYR A 474 -17.77 -10.39 6.45
C TYR A 474 -18.63 -10.11 7.69
N THR A 475 -18.43 -10.90 8.75
CA THR A 475 -19.23 -10.85 9.98
C THR A 475 -18.35 -11.22 11.19
N PRO A 476 -18.45 -10.50 12.32
CA PRO A 476 -17.75 -10.84 13.55
C PRO A 476 -18.41 -12.07 14.21
N ASN A 477 -17.96 -13.29 13.88
CA ASN A 477 -18.66 -14.52 14.32
C ASN A 477 -17.90 -15.36 15.36
N ASP A 478 -16.68 -14.99 15.76
CA ASP A 478 -15.87 -15.81 16.69
C ASP A 478 -14.99 -14.96 17.61
N THR A 479 -15.61 -14.30 18.60
CA THR A 479 -14.90 -13.45 19.58
C THR A 479 -13.96 -14.23 20.50
N HIS A 480 -14.07 -15.56 20.55
CA HIS A 480 -13.25 -16.39 21.42
C HIS A 480 -11.74 -16.19 21.20
N PHE A 481 -11.30 -15.98 19.95
CA PHE A 481 -9.90 -15.68 19.66
C PHE A 481 -9.46 -14.33 20.24
N VAL A 482 -10.33 -13.32 20.17
CA VAL A 482 -10.08 -11.99 20.77
C VAL A 482 -10.02 -12.12 22.28
N ASP A 483 -11.03 -12.75 22.90
CA ASP A 483 -11.09 -12.96 24.35
C ASP A 483 -9.83 -13.68 24.87
N THR A 484 -9.39 -14.71 24.14
CA THR A 484 -8.18 -15.46 24.48
C THR A 484 -6.92 -14.61 24.33
N ALA A 485 -6.79 -13.85 23.23
CA ALA A 485 -5.65 -12.96 23.02
C ALA A 485 -5.55 -11.87 24.10
N LEU A 486 -6.68 -11.24 24.45
CA LEU A 486 -6.76 -10.24 25.51
C LEU A 486 -6.41 -10.82 26.88
N ASN A 487 -6.87 -12.05 27.18
CA ASN A 487 -6.51 -12.73 28.42
C ASN A 487 -5.00 -13.05 28.51
N ILE A 488 -4.38 -13.51 27.42
CA ILE A 488 -2.92 -13.73 27.39
C ILE A 488 -2.17 -12.43 27.67
N MET A 489 -2.57 -11.32 27.04
CA MET A 489 -1.94 -10.02 27.27
C MET A 489 -2.17 -9.50 28.70
N ARG A 490 -3.34 -9.73 29.31
CA ARG A 490 -3.58 -9.43 30.73
C ARG A 490 -2.66 -10.20 31.65
N THR A 491 -2.55 -11.51 31.46
CA THR A 491 -1.59 -12.34 32.21
C THR A 491 -0.19 -11.81 32.04
N GLY A 492 0.20 -11.43 30.82
CA GLY A 492 1.49 -10.83 30.55
C GLY A 492 1.72 -9.52 31.30
N MET A 493 0.75 -8.61 31.35
CA MET A 493 0.85 -7.37 32.13
C MET A 493 0.94 -7.62 33.65
N LEU A 494 0.39 -8.72 34.16
CA LEU A 494 0.58 -9.08 35.58
C LEU A 494 1.99 -9.60 35.86
N MET A 495 2.58 -10.31 34.91
CA MET A 495 3.94 -10.88 35.02
C MET A 495 5.02 -9.84 34.76
N HIS A 496 4.76 -8.93 33.81
CA HIS A 496 5.67 -7.89 33.33
C HIS A 496 5.00 -6.51 33.44
N PRO A 497 4.74 -6.00 34.65
CA PRO A 497 3.93 -4.79 34.87
C PRO A 497 4.52 -3.51 34.27
N THR A 498 5.84 -3.49 34.05
CA THR A 498 6.59 -2.39 33.44
C THR A 498 6.70 -2.51 31.92
N SER A 499 6.28 -3.60 31.28
CA SER A 499 6.38 -3.75 29.83
C SER A 499 5.45 -2.78 29.10
N LEU A 500 6.03 -1.84 28.35
CA LEU A 500 5.28 -0.86 27.56
C LEU A 500 4.51 -1.54 26.42
N VAL A 501 5.13 -2.48 25.73
CA VAL A 501 4.54 -3.14 24.54
C VAL A 501 3.35 -4.01 24.89
N LEU A 502 3.43 -4.82 25.95
CA LEU A 502 2.28 -5.61 26.39
C LEU A 502 1.09 -4.73 26.74
N ARG A 503 1.35 -3.64 27.46
CA ARG A 503 0.29 -2.69 27.84
C ARG A 503 -0.29 -1.98 26.64
N PHE A 504 0.56 -1.48 25.73
CA PHE A 504 0.13 -0.83 24.50
C PHE A 504 -0.69 -1.76 23.61
N ASN A 505 -0.21 -2.99 23.39
CA ASN A 505 -0.90 -4.02 22.60
C ASN A 505 -2.25 -4.41 23.19
N PHE A 506 -2.32 -4.58 24.50
CA PHE A 506 -3.59 -4.82 25.19
C PHE A 506 -4.57 -3.67 24.96
N ILE A 507 -4.16 -2.43 25.24
CA ILE A 507 -5.01 -1.24 25.14
C ILE A 507 -5.63 -1.16 23.75
N ARG A 508 -4.81 -1.17 22.69
CA ARG A 508 -5.33 -1.03 21.33
C ARG A 508 -6.16 -2.22 20.87
N SER A 509 -5.79 -3.45 21.25
CA SER A 509 -6.57 -4.64 20.88
C SER A 509 -7.94 -4.62 21.54
N ALA A 510 -8.01 -4.27 22.82
CA ALA A 510 -9.25 -4.18 23.57
C ALA A 510 -10.16 -3.07 23.04
N LEU A 511 -9.60 -1.89 22.74
CA LEU A 511 -10.36 -0.77 22.18
C LEU A 511 -10.95 -1.06 20.79
N HIS A 512 -10.25 -1.85 19.96
CA HIS A 512 -10.70 -2.16 18.61
C HIS A 512 -11.58 -3.41 18.53
N PHE A 513 -11.30 -4.44 19.32
CA PHE A 513 -11.92 -5.77 19.17
C PHE A 513 -12.58 -6.31 20.43
N GLY A 514 -12.23 -5.78 21.61
CA GLY A 514 -12.73 -6.28 22.90
C GLY A 514 -14.17 -5.86 23.18
N ASN A 515 -14.82 -6.55 24.09
CA ASN A 515 -16.18 -6.22 24.53
C ASN A 515 -16.20 -4.95 25.43
N ASP A 516 -17.39 -4.52 25.88
CA ASP A 516 -17.55 -3.32 26.72
C ASP A 516 -16.71 -3.33 28.01
N GLU A 517 -16.52 -4.50 28.65
CA GLU A 517 -15.68 -4.64 29.84
C GLU A 517 -14.20 -4.45 29.48
N ASP A 518 -13.76 -5.04 28.38
CA ASP A 518 -12.40 -4.92 27.86
C ASP A 518 -12.07 -3.46 27.51
N ILE A 519 -13.01 -2.77 26.85
CA ILE A 519 -12.92 -1.35 26.48
C ILE A 519 -12.81 -0.49 27.74
N GLY A 520 -13.66 -0.72 28.75
CA GLY A 520 -13.62 0.00 30.02
C GLY A 520 -12.27 -0.13 30.73
N LEU A 521 -11.73 -1.35 30.80
CA LEU A 521 -10.41 -1.61 31.37
C LEU A 521 -9.28 -0.95 30.55
N ALA A 522 -9.36 -1.03 29.22
CA ALA A 522 -8.37 -0.43 28.34
C ALA A 522 -8.35 1.10 28.47
N ALA A 523 -9.51 1.76 28.59
CA ALA A 523 -9.59 3.19 28.82
C ALA A 523 -8.97 3.62 30.16
N GLU A 524 -9.17 2.84 31.23
CA GLU A 524 -8.52 3.10 32.53
C GLU A 524 -7.00 2.92 32.45
N LEU A 525 -6.53 1.83 31.85
CA LEU A 525 -5.09 1.57 31.67
C LEU A 525 -4.43 2.63 30.79
N LEU A 526 -5.12 3.05 29.74
CA LEU A 526 -4.67 4.11 28.86
C LEU A 526 -4.43 5.40 29.63
N ARG A 527 -5.42 5.86 30.43
CA ARG A 527 -5.28 7.04 31.29
C ARG A 527 -4.07 6.92 32.22
N LYS A 528 -3.97 5.83 32.98
CA LYS A 528 -2.86 5.62 33.92
C LYS A 528 -1.50 5.65 33.23
N THR A 529 -1.41 5.09 32.03
CA THR A 529 -0.14 5.00 31.29
C THR A 529 0.32 6.36 30.81
N ILE A 530 -0.57 7.18 30.23
CA ILE A 530 -0.20 8.52 29.75
C ILE A 530 0.05 9.52 30.89
N GLU A 531 -0.47 9.26 32.10
CA GLU A 531 -0.18 10.04 33.31
C GLU A 531 1.16 9.65 33.97
N SER A 532 1.70 8.47 33.65
CA SER A 532 2.97 7.97 34.18
C SER A 532 4.16 8.49 33.36
N SER A 533 5.36 8.50 33.93
CA SER A 533 6.58 8.83 33.18
C SER A 533 6.92 7.71 32.18
N PRO A 534 7.34 8.00 30.94
CA PRO A 534 7.88 7.00 30.02
C PRO A 534 9.05 6.19 30.59
N ASP A 535 9.79 6.75 31.55
CA ASP A 535 10.91 6.10 32.24
C ASP A 535 10.48 4.98 33.20
N GLU A 536 9.21 4.95 33.61
CA GLU A 536 8.66 3.88 34.45
C GLU A 536 8.43 2.58 33.68
N PHE A 537 8.51 2.62 32.34
CA PHE A 537 8.28 1.47 31.49
C PHE A 537 9.56 0.92 30.88
N GLU A 538 9.60 -0.40 30.74
CA GLU A 538 10.61 -1.15 30.02
C GLU A 538 10.16 -1.36 28.57
N LEU A 539 11.11 -1.30 27.65
CA LEU A 539 10.92 -1.52 26.22
C LEU A 539 12.16 -2.18 25.65
N SER A 540 11.99 -3.32 25.00
CA SER A 540 13.00 -3.91 24.12
C SER A 540 12.71 -3.55 22.67
N PRO A 541 13.73 -3.26 21.83
CA PRO A 541 13.55 -3.02 20.39
C PRO A 541 12.90 -4.20 19.65
N PHE A 542 13.00 -5.41 20.22
CA PHE A 542 12.46 -6.64 19.65
C PHE A 542 11.13 -7.08 20.29
N ASP A 543 10.57 -6.31 21.22
CA ASP A 543 9.22 -6.56 21.70
C ASP A 543 8.22 -6.37 20.56
N ASP A 544 7.49 -7.42 20.22
CA ASP A 544 6.55 -7.48 19.09
C ASP A 544 5.46 -6.39 19.14
N ILE A 545 5.55 -5.38 18.28
CA ILE A 545 4.56 -4.29 18.19
C ILE A 545 3.46 -4.60 17.15
N MET A 546 3.20 -5.88 16.88
CA MET A 546 2.33 -6.34 15.80
C MET A 546 2.86 -5.92 14.42
N THR A 547 2.11 -6.24 13.36
CA THR A 547 2.49 -6.04 11.96
C THR A 547 2.19 -4.61 11.50
N TRP A 548 2.86 -4.12 10.45
CA TRP A 548 2.76 -2.70 10.03
C TRP A 548 1.38 -2.25 9.58
N ASP A 549 0.51 -3.19 9.24
CA ASP A 549 -0.86 -3.01 8.81
C ASP A 549 -1.87 -3.04 9.97
N TYR A 550 -1.43 -3.39 11.18
CA TYR A 550 -2.28 -3.46 12.37
C TYR A 550 -2.58 -2.07 12.95
N CYS A 551 -3.78 -1.54 12.71
CA CYS A 551 -4.21 -0.22 13.22
C CYS A 551 -3.25 0.87 12.73
N HIS A 552 -2.86 0.78 11.46
CA HIS A 552 -1.79 1.57 10.85
C HIS A 552 -2.07 3.09 10.81
N GLU A 553 -3.32 3.51 10.99
CA GLU A 553 -3.69 4.93 11.18
C GLU A 553 -3.48 5.44 12.61
N PHE A 554 -3.29 4.52 13.57
CA PHE A 554 -3.10 4.85 14.98
C PHE A 554 -1.64 4.82 15.40
N PHE A 555 -0.75 4.27 14.58
CA PHE A 555 0.65 4.05 14.94
C PHE A 555 1.59 4.22 13.75
N ASN A 556 2.67 5.00 13.94
CA ASN A 556 3.67 5.28 12.92
C ASN A 556 4.70 4.14 12.79
N TYR A 557 4.28 3.02 12.19
CA TYR A 557 5.11 1.83 11.99
C TYR A 557 6.39 2.10 11.21
N LYS A 558 6.32 2.99 10.22
CA LYS A 558 7.46 3.33 9.37
C LYS A 558 8.58 3.97 10.19
N ARG A 559 8.26 5.00 10.99
CA ARG A 559 9.23 5.63 11.90
C ARG A 559 9.70 4.66 12.97
N TYR A 560 8.80 3.83 13.52
CA TYR A 560 9.14 2.87 14.56
C TYR A 560 10.15 1.81 14.07
N PHE A 561 9.89 1.15 12.94
CA PHE A 561 10.80 0.15 12.39
C PHE A 561 12.10 0.73 11.83
N ALA A 562 12.07 1.94 11.26
CA ALA A 562 13.31 2.65 10.90
C ALA A 562 14.17 2.92 12.14
N THR A 563 13.54 3.32 13.25
CA THR A 563 14.24 3.58 14.53
C THR A 563 14.82 2.29 15.13
N ILE A 564 14.11 1.15 15.05
CA ILE A 564 14.67 -0.16 15.45
C ILE A 564 15.86 -0.54 14.58
N THR A 565 15.71 -0.39 13.26
CA THR A 565 16.79 -0.72 12.32
C THR A 565 18.05 0.08 12.63
N GLU A 566 17.91 1.38 12.92
CA GLU A 566 19.05 2.23 13.28
C GLU A 566 19.62 1.89 14.67
N HIS A 567 18.78 1.53 15.63
CA HIS A 567 19.21 1.09 16.95
C HIS A 567 20.14 -0.12 16.88
N ILE A 568 19.76 -1.13 16.09
CA ILE A 568 20.56 -2.35 15.90
C ILE A 568 21.93 -2.02 15.30
N ARG A 569 22.01 -0.98 14.44
CA ARG A 569 23.24 -0.57 13.76
C ARG A 569 24.20 0.25 14.63
N SER A 570 23.67 1.10 15.51
CA SER A 570 24.46 2.15 16.18
C SER A 570 24.43 2.12 17.70
N GLU A 571 23.58 1.29 18.31
CA GLU A 571 23.35 1.17 19.77
C GLU A 571 22.95 2.51 20.47
N ASP A 572 22.59 3.55 19.73
CA ASP A 572 22.29 4.89 20.29
C ASP A 572 20.82 5.04 20.77
N GLN A 573 20.46 6.24 21.28
CA GLN A 573 19.22 6.78 21.90
C GLN A 573 17.84 6.40 21.31
N ALA A 574 17.75 5.36 20.48
CA ALA A 574 16.52 4.90 19.86
C ALA A 574 15.42 4.50 20.86
N LEU A 575 15.75 3.99 22.06
CA LEU A 575 14.72 3.54 23.01
C LEU A 575 13.79 4.65 23.48
N SER A 576 14.30 5.88 23.73
CA SER A 576 13.44 7.02 24.09
C SER A 576 12.53 7.40 22.92
N VAL A 577 13.08 7.42 21.70
CA VAL A 577 12.30 7.70 20.48
C VAL A 577 11.20 6.66 20.26
N LEU A 578 11.49 5.37 20.46
CA LEU A 578 10.49 4.30 20.35
C LEU A 578 9.37 4.46 21.38
N LYS A 579 9.71 4.83 22.63
CA LYS A 579 8.72 5.16 23.67
C LYS A 579 7.88 6.37 23.26
N ASP A 580 8.49 7.44 22.76
CA ASP A 580 7.76 8.64 22.32
C ASP A 580 6.73 8.30 21.23
N ILE A 581 7.08 7.44 20.26
CA ILE A 581 6.15 6.99 19.21
C ILE A 581 4.97 6.20 19.82
N ILE A 582 5.21 5.32 20.79
CA ILE A 582 4.14 4.60 21.50
C ILE A 582 3.25 5.56 22.31
N PHE A 583 3.86 6.50 23.05
CA PHE A 583 3.11 7.50 23.82
C PHE A 583 2.33 8.46 22.92
N ALA A 584 2.84 8.80 21.74
CA ALA A 584 2.12 9.58 20.74
C ALA A 584 0.82 8.85 20.34
N SER A 585 0.92 7.56 20.07
CA SER A 585 -0.23 6.70 19.76
C SER A 585 -1.20 6.58 20.92
N LEU A 586 -0.73 6.38 22.15
CA LEU A 586 -1.59 6.33 23.34
C LEU A 586 -2.36 7.65 23.53
N HIS A 587 -1.69 8.81 23.42
CA HIS A 587 -2.39 10.09 23.45
C HIS A 587 -3.41 10.23 22.33
N TYR A 588 -3.07 9.78 21.12
CA TYR A 588 -4.01 9.74 20.01
C TYR A 588 -5.23 8.85 20.31
N TYR A 589 -5.03 7.63 20.82
CA TYR A 589 -6.11 6.75 21.29
C TYR A 589 -6.97 7.42 22.35
N PHE A 590 -6.36 8.12 23.31
CA PHE A 590 -7.09 8.76 24.40
C PHE A 590 -7.97 9.90 23.87
N GLY A 591 -7.44 10.73 22.97
CA GLY A 591 -8.22 11.74 22.27
C GLY A 591 -9.37 11.15 21.46
N ARG A 592 -9.16 10.00 20.79
CA ARG A 592 -10.17 9.34 19.95
C ARG A 592 -11.28 8.64 20.75
N PHE A 593 -10.95 7.98 21.86
CA PHE A 593 -11.87 7.13 22.62
C PHE A 593 -12.47 7.81 23.85
N VAL A 594 -11.70 8.66 24.54
CA VAL A 594 -12.17 9.35 25.75
C VAL A 594 -12.68 10.75 25.42
N GLY A 595 -12.19 11.37 24.34
CA GLY A 595 -12.67 12.67 23.86
C GLY A 595 -12.17 13.87 24.66
N GLU A 596 -11.15 13.71 25.50
CA GLU A 596 -10.54 14.80 26.24
C GLU A 596 -9.62 15.64 25.33
N THR A 597 -9.68 16.97 25.49
CA THR A 597 -8.95 17.91 24.64
C THR A 597 -7.46 18.01 24.98
N GLY A 598 -6.62 18.33 23.99
CA GLY A 598 -5.18 18.58 24.13
C GLY A 598 -4.30 17.35 23.87
N HIS A 599 -4.90 16.16 23.79
CA HIS A 599 -4.17 14.92 23.56
C HIS A 599 -3.66 14.78 22.12
N TYR A 600 -4.37 15.31 21.12
CA TYR A 600 -3.85 15.36 19.76
C TYR A 600 -2.62 16.26 19.65
N THR A 601 -2.59 17.37 20.39
CA THR A 601 -1.41 18.23 20.48
C THR A 601 -0.22 17.49 21.11
N LYS A 602 -0.45 16.67 22.13
CA LYS A 602 0.59 15.81 22.73
C LYS A 602 1.08 14.75 21.75
N ALA A 603 0.18 14.08 21.03
CA ALA A 603 0.54 13.12 19.99
C ALA A 603 1.45 13.73 18.91
N VAL A 604 1.10 14.91 18.38
CA VAL A 604 1.92 15.65 17.41
C VAL A 604 3.24 16.15 18.01
N THR A 605 3.29 16.45 19.30
CA THR A 605 4.56 16.88 19.94
C THR A 605 5.58 15.74 19.97
N LEU A 606 5.12 14.52 20.26
CA LEU A 606 5.95 13.32 20.34
C LEU A 606 6.27 12.74 18.95
N ASP A 607 5.30 12.78 18.04
CA ASP A 607 5.45 12.35 16.66
C ASP A 607 4.94 13.37 15.63
N PRO A 608 5.73 14.43 15.35
CA PRO A 608 5.27 15.55 14.54
C PRO A 608 5.10 15.23 13.07
N HIS A 609 5.75 14.19 12.55
CA HIS A 609 5.74 13.86 11.13
C HIS A 609 4.58 12.95 10.73
N PHE A 610 3.85 12.37 11.69
CA PHE A 610 2.74 11.50 11.35
C PHE A 610 1.49 12.29 10.96
N ALA A 611 1.16 12.28 9.67
CA ALA A 611 0.08 13.07 9.09
C ALA A 611 -1.28 12.84 9.78
N THR A 612 -1.54 11.61 10.24
CA THR A 612 -2.78 11.28 10.94
C THR A 612 -2.92 12.07 12.25
N TYR A 613 -1.86 12.20 13.04
CA TYR A 613 -1.94 13.01 14.27
C TYR A 613 -2.13 14.49 13.95
N GLN A 614 -1.50 14.98 12.88
CA GLN A 614 -1.65 16.37 12.45
C GLN A 614 -3.07 16.72 12.03
N VAL A 615 -3.74 15.87 11.24
CA VAL A 615 -5.13 16.15 10.82
C VAL A 615 -6.08 16.17 12.01
N TRP A 616 -5.93 15.24 12.96
CA TRP A 616 -6.77 15.22 14.16
C TRP A 616 -6.50 16.37 15.13
N ARG A 617 -5.25 16.82 15.25
CA ARG A 617 -4.93 18.05 15.97
C ARG A 617 -5.57 19.26 15.30
N ALA A 618 -5.51 19.36 13.97
CA ALA A 618 -6.13 20.45 13.24
C ALA A 618 -7.67 20.45 13.42
N ARG A 619 -8.30 19.27 13.48
CA ARG A 619 -9.72 19.09 13.80
C ARG A 619 -10.08 19.65 15.18
N GLU A 620 -9.32 19.26 16.21
CA GLU A 620 -9.52 19.79 17.58
C GLU A 620 -9.38 21.31 17.63
N LEU A 621 -8.35 21.85 16.98
CA LEU A 621 -8.11 23.29 16.92
C LEU A 621 -9.24 24.03 16.19
N ALA A 622 -9.77 23.47 15.09
CA ALA A 622 -10.90 24.04 14.36
C ALA A 622 -12.20 24.03 15.19
N ALA A 623 -12.43 22.97 15.96
CA ALA A 623 -13.62 22.78 16.80
C ALA A 623 -13.63 23.69 18.05
N SER A 624 -12.47 24.12 18.55
CA SER A 624 -12.36 25.00 19.73
C SER A 624 -13.13 26.33 19.58
N GLY A 625 -13.26 26.81 18.33
CA GLY A 625 -13.94 28.05 17.97
C GLY A 625 -13.23 29.35 18.35
N ASP A 626 -12.08 29.29 19.01
CA ASP A 626 -11.28 30.48 19.27
C ASP A 626 -10.36 30.82 18.09
N LYS A 627 -10.21 32.12 17.82
CA LYS A 627 -9.48 32.60 16.63
C LYS A 627 -8.00 32.19 16.62
N GLN A 628 -7.38 32.00 17.78
CA GLN A 628 -5.97 31.67 17.87
C GLN A 628 -5.74 30.21 17.50
N SER A 629 -6.54 29.29 18.05
CA SER A 629 -6.49 27.87 17.71
C SER A 629 -6.83 27.64 16.24
N VAL A 630 -7.88 28.30 15.72
CA VAL A 630 -8.22 28.22 14.30
C VAL A 630 -7.07 28.72 13.41
N ALA A 631 -6.41 29.83 13.79
CA ALA A 631 -5.24 30.32 13.05
C ALA A 631 -4.05 29.35 13.08
N GLN A 632 -3.91 28.52 14.13
CA GLN A 632 -2.90 27.46 14.18
C GLN A 632 -3.24 26.25 13.29
N ALA A 633 -4.53 25.97 13.09
CA ALA A 633 -4.98 24.86 12.23
C ALA A 633 -4.70 25.12 10.74
N LEU A 634 -4.87 26.36 10.28
CA LEU A 634 -4.77 26.74 8.87
C LEU A 634 -3.46 26.27 8.17
N PRO A 635 -2.24 26.60 8.66
CA PRO A 635 -1.01 26.21 7.97
C PRO A 635 -0.80 24.69 7.95
N VAL A 636 -1.26 23.99 8.99
CA VAL A 636 -1.20 22.51 9.05
C VAL A 636 -2.11 21.92 7.97
N LEU A 637 -3.36 22.38 7.88
CA LEU A 637 -4.31 21.89 6.89
C LEU A 637 -3.85 22.21 5.45
N GLN A 638 -3.31 23.40 5.21
CA GLN A 638 -2.75 23.76 3.90
C GLN A 638 -1.60 22.83 3.49
N THR A 639 -0.74 22.46 4.43
CA THR A 639 0.35 21.50 4.18
C THR A 639 -0.22 20.12 3.89
N LEU A 640 -1.19 19.65 4.68
CA LEU A 640 -1.83 18.34 4.49
C LEU A 640 -2.55 18.22 3.13
N VAL A 641 -3.18 19.30 2.63
CA VAL A 641 -3.78 19.34 1.28
C VAL A 641 -2.74 19.08 0.17
N LEU A 642 -1.52 19.54 0.36
CA LEU A 642 -0.49 19.51 -0.68
C LEU A 642 0.42 18.29 -0.59
N GLU A 643 0.73 17.82 0.62
CA GLU A 643 1.88 16.95 0.88
C GLU A 643 1.55 15.68 1.66
N SER A 644 0.27 15.36 1.89
CA SER A 644 -0.11 14.21 2.75
C SER A 644 -1.11 13.25 2.10
N VAL A 645 -1.36 12.14 2.81
CA VAL A 645 -2.40 11.15 2.48
C VAL A 645 -3.82 11.58 2.86
N TYR A 646 -4.02 12.80 3.41
CA TYR A 646 -5.34 13.31 3.83
C TYR A 646 -5.76 14.62 3.13
N PRO A 647 -5.56 14.80 1.81
CA PRO A 647 -5.76 16.11 1.21
C PRO A 647 -7.23 16.53 1.16
N VAL A 648 -8.15 15.59 0.90
CA VAL A 648 -9.59 15.88 0.81
C VAL A 648 -10.19 16.20 2.18
N ASP A 649 -9.82 15.46 3.20
CA ASP A 649 -10.23 15.71 4.58
C ASP A 649 -9.70 17.06 5.09
N ALA A 650 -8.41 17.33 4.86
CA ALA A 650 -7.81 18.62 5.21
C ALA A 650 -8.46 19.80 4.49
N TRP A 651 -8.81 19.63 3.21
CA TRP A 651 -9.56 20.64 2.45
C TRP A 651 -10.97 20.87 2.99
N THR A 652 -11.69 19.79 3.30
CA THR A 652 -13.04 19.86 3.88
C THR A 652 -13.03 20.64 5.19
N LEU A 653 -12.00 20.45 6.01
CA LEU A 653 -11.80 21.20 7.24
C LEU A 653 -11.51 22.69 6.99
N LEU A 654 -10.72 23.02 5.97
CA LEU A 654 -10.47 24.41 5.59
C LEU A 654 -11.75 25.12 5.17
N GLN A 655 -12.58 24.47 4.35
CA GLN A 655 -13.87 25.00 3.91
C GLN A 655 -14.82 25.23 5.09
N ALA A 656 -14.86 24.28 6.03
CA ALA A 656 -15.66 24.41 7.24
C ALA A 656 -15.22 25.57 8.13
N ILE A 657 -13.91 25.77 8.30
CA ILE A 657 -13.37 26.90 9.05
C ILE A 657 -13.84 28.23 8.43
N GLU A 658 -13.81 28.33 7.10
CA GLU A 658 -14.29 29.53 6.41
C GLU A 658 -15.79 29.75 6.63
N LEU A 659 -16.61 28.71 6.51
CA LEU A 659 -18.05 28.77 6.74
C LEU A 659 -18.40 29.14 8.20
N ASP A 660 -17.77 28.51 9.18
CA ASP A 660 -18.15 28.63 10.59
C ASP A 660 -17.55 29.85 11.29
N HIS A 661 -16.41 30.35 10.80
CA HIS A 661 -15.62 31.43 11.44
C HIS A 661 -15.39 32.65 10.54
N GLY A 662 -15.73 32.59 9.24
CA GLY A 662 -15.50 33.68 8.29
C GLY A 662 -14.02 33.98 8.04
N ILE A 663 -13.13 33.04 8.36
CA ILE A 663 -11.69 33.18 8.16
C ILE A 663 -11.35 32.63 6.77
N LYS A 664 -10.96 33.53 5.87
CA LYS A 664 -10.61 33.16 4.50
C LYS A 664 -9.38 32.29 4.45
N VAL A 665 -9.45 31.21 3.66
CA VAL A 665 -8.31 30.36 3.38
C VAL A 665 -7.34 31.07 2.43
N GLY A 666 -6.10 31.27 2.85
CA GLY A 666 -5.05 31.78 1.96
C GLY A 666 -4.81 30.81 0.79
N ASN A 667 -4.63 31.33 -0.43
CA ASN A 667 -4.42 30.54 -1.65
C ASN A 667 -5.56 29.57 -2.02
N GLU A 668 -6.80 29.86 -1.63
CA GLU A 668 -7.99 29.02 -1.90
C GLU A 668 -8.08 28.53 -3.35
N ASN A 669 -7.89 29.41 -4.35
CA ASN A 669 -7.94 29.02 -5.76
C ASN A 669 -6.87 27.98 -6.15
N ALA A 670 -5.70 28.01 -5.51
CA ALA A 670 -4.67 27.01 -5.76
C ALA A 670 -5.07 25.68 -5.13
N LEU A 671 -5.48 25.69 -3.86
CA LEU A 671 -5.89 24.49 -3.13
C LEU A 671 -7.14 23.83 -3.75
N ASN A 672 -8.12 24.62 -4.17
CA ASN A 672 -9.31 24.11 -4.86
C ASN A 672 -8.94 23.42 -6.17
N ARG A 673 -8.00 23.99 -6.95
CA ARG A 673 -7.51 23.33 -8.17
C ARG A 673 -6.84 21.99 -7.86
N GLU A 674 -6.05 21.93 -6.79
CA GLU A 674 -5.43 20.67 -6.36
C GLU A 674 -6.46 19.62 -5.98
N ILE A 675 -7.51 19.99 -5.24
CA ILE A 675 -8.54 19.06 -4.80
C ILE A 675 -9.44 18.60 -5.95
N VAL A 676 -9.81 19.51 -6.84
CA VAL A 676 -10.50 19.12 -8.08
C VAL A 676 -9.63 18.15 -8.89
N SER A 677 -8.31 18.34 -8.92
CA SER A 677 -7.40 17.40 -9.56
C SER A 677 -7.38 16.04 -8.86
N VAL A 678 -7.39 15.99 -7.52
CA VAL A 678 -7.54 14.73 -6.76
C VAL A 678 -8.77 13.97 -7.23
N TYR A 679 -9.92 14.63 -7.24
CA TYR A 679 -11.18 13.99 -7.62
C TYR A 679 -11.25 13.59 -9.07
N THR A 680 -10.64 14.34 -10.00
CA THR A 680 -10.80 14.13 -11.45
C THR A 680 -9.66 13.33 -12.09
N GLN A 681 -8.60 13.05 -11.33
CA GLN A 681 -7.42 12.33 -11.83
C GLN A 681 -7.11 11.07 -11.02
N THR A 682 -7.80 10.80 -9.90
CA THR A 682 -7.54 9.61 -9.08
C THR A 682 -8.65 8.58 -9.26
N ILE A 683 -8.30 7.37 -9.67
CA ILE A 683 -9.16 6.20 -9.65
C ILE A 683 -8.78 5.38 -8.42
N GLU A 684 -9.73 5.11 -7.54
CA GLU A 684 -9.56 4.11 -6.48
C GLU A 684 -10.00 2.75 -7.03
N ASP A 685 -9.05 1.84 -7.17
CA ASP A 685 -9.33 0.45 -7.54
C ASP A 685 -8.84 -0.44 -6.41
N LYS A 686 -9.76 -0.95 -5.58
CA LYS A 686 -9.35 -1.94 -4.58
C LYS A 686 -9.45 -3.37 -5.10
N GLU A 687 -9.99 -3.58 -6.30
CA GLU A 687 -10.58 -4.81 -6.81
C GLU A 687 -11.50 -5.53 -5.80
N ALA A 688 -12.60 -6.07 -6.30
CA ALA A 688 -13.64 -6.73 -5.51
C ALA A 688 -13.21 -8.09 -4.91
N ASP A 689 -11.92 -8.44 -5.00
CA ASP A 689 -11.28 -9.63 -4.43
C ASP A 689 -10.06 -9.23 -3.57
N VAL A 690 -10.27 -8.36 -2.56
CA VAL A 690 -9.26 -7.86 -1.58
C VAL A 690 -8.63 -8.99 -0.76
N LEU A 691 -7.87 -9.88 -1.43
CA LEU A 691 -7.26 -11.11 -0.92
C LEU A 691 -5.78 -11.01 -0.51
N PRO A 692 -4.94 -9.98 -0.79
CA PRO A 692 -3.55 -10.06 -0.33
C PRO A 692 -3.14 -9.19 0.87
N PHE A 693 -3.59 -7.94 1.03
CA PHE A 693 -2.70 -7.00 1.74
C PHE A 693 -2.84 -6.84 3.23
N SER A 694 -3.99 -7.10 3.84
CA SER A 694 -4.09 -7.14 5.30
C SER A 694 -5.35 -7.84 5.75
N PRO A 695 -5.27 -8.80 6.68
CA PRO A 695 -6.45 -9.31 7.36
C PRO A 695 -7.10 -8.27 8.28
N TYR A 696 -6.29 -7.32 8.74
CA TYR A 696 -6.63 -6.42 9.82
C TYR A 696 -7.53 -5.32 9.30
N ASP A 697 -7.30 -4.83 8.06
CA ASP A 697 -8.11 -3.78 7.43
C ASP A 697 -9.62 -4.09 7.54
N ILE A 698 -10.08 -5.26 7.08
CA ILE A 698 -11.50 -5.61 7.14
C ILE A 698 -11.99 -5.79 8.58
N SER A 699 -11.22 -6.47 9.44
CA SER A 699 -11.64 -6.69 10.82
C SER A 699 -11.67 -5.42 11.66
N GLN A 700 -10.81 -4.45 11.37
CA GLN A 700 -10.76 -3.15 12.05
C GLN A 700 -11.94 -2.28 11.65
N ARG A 701 -12.35 -2.35 10.37
CA ARG A 701 -13.59 -1.73 9.90
C ARG A 701 -14.83 -2.27 10.60
N LEU A 702 -14.86 -3.57 10.85
CA LEU A 702 -15.99 -4.27 11.47
C LEU A 702 -15.93 -4.29 13.02
N GLY A 703 -14.81 -3.87 13.62
CA GLY A 703 -14.61 -3.81 15.07
C GLY A 703 -15.39 -2.67 15.74
N HIS A 704 -15.18 -2.46 17.04
CA HIS A 704 -15.88 -1.42 17.82
C HIS A 704 -15.62 0.01 17.33
N PHE A 705 -14.52 0.22 16.60
CA PHE A 705 -14.24 1.48 15.92
C PHE A 705 -15.19 1.75 14.74
N ASN A 706 -15.79 0.70 14.20
CA ASN A 706 -16.87 0.67 13.22
C ASN A 706 -16.71 1.77 12.16
N GLU A 707 -15.77 1.60 11.21
CA GLU A 707 -15.78 2.42 9.99
C GLU A 707 -17.05 2.19 9.16
N THR A 708 -17.78 1.11 9.44
CA THR A 708 -19.15 0.86 8.95
C THR A 708 -20.25 1.38 9.88
N GLY A 709 -19.88 1.89 11.06
CA GLY A 709 -20.77 2.39 12.09
C GLY A 709 -20.96 3.87 11.93
N VAL A 710 -22.12 4.23 11.43
CA VAL A 710 -22.52 5.62 11.38
C VAL A 710 -22.98 6.06 12.77
N GLU A 711 -22.35 7.11 13.31
CA GLU A 711 -22.91 7.79 14.47
C GLU A 711 -24.16 8.55 14.03
N VAL A 712 -25.30 8.26 14.66
CA VAL A 712 -26.59 8.83 14.30
C VAL A 712 -27.02 9.85 15.34
N VAL A 713 -27.04 11.13 14.94
CA VAL A 713 -27.58 12.23 15.75
C VAL A 713 -28.96 12.61 15.21
N ARG A 714 -30.02 12.21 15.93
CA ARG A 714 -31.41 12.60 15.60
C ARG A 714 -31.80 13.86 16.36
N LYS A 715 -32.14 14.92 15.64
CA LYS A 715 -32.53 16.22 16.21
C LYS A 715 -34.04 16.39 16.29
N ASN A 716 -34.76 15.90 15.29
CA ASN A 716 -36.21 16.03 15.19
C ASN A 716 -36.87 14.66 14.94
N THR A 717 -37.68 14.20 15.89
CA THR A 717 -38.31 12.87 15.87
C THR A 717 -39.83 12.90 15.77
N GLN A 718 -40.44 14.07 15.63
CA GLN A 718 -41.91 14.17 15.58
C GLN A 718 -42.46 13.82 14.20
N GLY A 719 -43.44 12.89 14.17
CA GLY A 719 -44.10 12.45 12.94
C GLY A 719 -43.25 11.53 12.06
N ARG A 720 -43.91 10.90 11.08
CA ARG A 720 -43.25 10.20 9.98
C ARG A 720 -43.31 11.10 8.76
N PRO A 721 -42.17 11.66 8.28
CA PRO A 721 -42.16 12.48 7.08
C PRO A 721 -42.56 11.64 5.87
N GLU A 722 -43.09 12.27 4.84
CA GLU A 722 -43.38 11.61 3.55
C GLU A 722 -42.13 11.54 2.68
N ILE A 723 -41.26 12.57 2.76
CA ILE A 723 -40.03 12.69 1.98
C ILE A 723 -38.81 12.65 2.89
N SER A 724 -37.81 11.86 2.53
CA SER A 724 -36.45 11.97 3.07
C SER A 724 -35.52 12.53 1.99
N ILE A 725 -34.92 13.69 2.27
CA ILE A 725 -33.87 14.27 1.43
C ILE A 725 -32.53 13.75 1.96
N LEU A 726 -31.84 12.99 1.12
CA LEU A 726 -30.63 12.25 1.44
C LEU A 726 -29.42 13.00 0.87
N LEU A 727 -28.55 13.44 1.77
CA LEU A 727 -27.31 14.10 1.42
C LEU A 727 -26.13 13.22 1.80
N SER A 728 -25.13 13.18 0.93
CA SER A 728 -23.77 12.76 1.29
C SER A 728 -22.86 13.97 1.11
N ASP A 729 -22.53 14.59 2.23
CA ASP A 729 -21.91 15.91 2.37
C ASP A 729 -20.47 15.79 2.88
N MET A 730 -19.78 16.92 2.87
CA MET A 730 -18.45 17.14 3.42
C MET A 730 -18.56 18.36 4.32
N ASN A 731 -19.17 18.18 5.48
CA ASN A 731 -19.29 19.18 6.53
C ASN A 731 -20.08 20.44 6.11
N GLY A 732 -21.09 20.31 5.25
CA GLY A 732 -21.87 21.44 4.74
C GLY A 732 -21.23 22.16 3.57
N SER A 733 -19.99 21.81 3.18
CA SER A 733 -19.32 22.49 2.06
C SER A 733 -19.91 22.11 0.70
N ARG A 734 -20.60 20.97 0.59
CA ARG A 734 -21.09 20.47 -0.70
C ARG A 734 -22.45 21.02 -1.11
N TYR A 735 -23.32 21.42 -0.18
CA TYR A 735 -24.70 21.81 -0.49
C TYR A 735 -25.19 23.17 0.05
N PRO A 736 -24.39 24.26 0.04
CA PRO A 736 -24.79 25.52 0.64
C PRO A 736 -26.03 26.17 0.00
N LYS A 737 -26.21 26.09 -1.33
CA LYS A 737 -27.41 26.64 -2.00
C LYS A 737 -28.65 25.81 -1.69
N PHE A 738 -28.52 24.48 -1.62
CA PHE A 738 -29.62 23.62 -1.20
C PHE A 738 -30.11 24.03 0.20
N TYR A 739 -29.22 24.12 1.19
CA TYR A 739 -29.60 24.51 2.55
C TYR A 739 -30.28 25.89 2.61
N ALA A 740 -29.84 26.86 1.81
CA ALA A 740 -30.47 28.18 1.74
C ALA A 740 -31.88 28.15 1.12
N SER A 741 -32.14 27.22 0.20
CA SER A 741 -33.40 27.13 -0.56
C SER A 741 -34.44 26.19 0.06
N VAL A 742 -34.03 25.13 0.76
CA VAL A 742 -34.94 24.11 1.30
C VAL A 742 -35.86 24.68 2.38
N GLN A 743 -35.43 25.72 3.09
CA GLN A 743 -36.26 26.43 4.07
C GLN A 743 -37.40 27.23 3.44
N GLN A 744 -37.38 27.41 2.11
CA GLN A 744 -38.37 28.19 1.35
C GLN A 744 -39.40 27.30 0.66
N GLN A 745 -39.49 26.01 1.00
CA GLN A 745 -40.44 25.08 0.36
C GLN A 745 -41.90 25.38 0.76
N SER A 746 -42.83 25.18 -0.17
CA SER A 746 -44.27 25.44 0.01
C SER A 746 -44.96 24.42 0.91
N ILE A 747 -44.38 23.24 1.07
CA ILE A 747 -44.91 22.19 1.94
C ILE A 747 -44.48 22.40 3.40
N ALA A 748 -45.32 21.94 4.32
CA ALA A 748 -45.03 22.01 5.75
C ALA A 748 -43.76 21.20 6.12
N ARG A 749 -42.96 21.74 7.05
CA ARG A 749 -41.66 21.20 7.45
C ARG A 749 -41.72 19.79 8.06
N ASP A 750 -42.86 19.41 8.63
CA ASP A 750 -43.13 18.08 9.20
C ASP A 750 -43.39 17.00 8.15
N ARG A 751 -43.62 17.39 6.89
CA ARG A 751 -43.83 16.47 5.77
C ARG A 751 -42.54 15.97 5.13
N TYR A 752 -41.40 16.59 5.44
CA TYR A 752 -40.11 16.17 4.92
C TYR A 752 -39.04 16.20 6.01
N GLU A 753 -37.99 15.41 5.80
CA GLU A 753 -36.78 15.48 6.62
C GLU A 753 -35.52 15.60 5.76
N ILE A 754 -34.46 16.11 6.37
CA ILE A 754 -33.12 16.16 5.81
C ILE A 754 -32.25 15.19 6.60
N VAL A 755 -31.75 14.17 5.90
CA VAL A 755 -30.79 13.20 6.42
C VAL A 755 -29.44 13.48 5.78
N SER A 756 -28.50 13.99 6.58
CA SER A 756 -27.18 14.40 6.10
C SER A 756 -26.12 13.45 6.60
N SER A 757 -25.44 12.76 5.68
CA SER A 757 -24.26 11.95 5.98
C SER A 757 -23.00 12.73 5.68
N ASP A 758 -22.23 13.02 6.72
CA ASP A 758 -20.86 13.52 6.59
C ASP A 758 -19.94 12.34 6.34
N ALA A 759 -19.14 12.42 5.26
CA ALA A 759 -18.20 11.38 4.91
C ALA A 759 -17.18 11.15 6.03
N TYR A 760 -16.68 12.23 6.65
CA TYR A 760 -15.66 12.16 7.68
C TYR A 760 -16.31 12.20 9.06
N CYS A 761 -16.10 13.23 9.88
CA CYS A 761 -16.71 13.28 11.21
C CYS A 761 -16.97 14.71 11.69
N HIS A 762 -17.38 15.61 10.80
CA HIS A 762 -17.60 17.01 11.14
C HIS A 762 -19.00 17.49 10.80
N VAL A 763 -19.52 18.38 11.64
CA VAL A 763 -20.83 19.02 11.46
C VAL A 763 -20.68 20.53 11.57
N SER A 764 -20.85 21.23 10.45
CA SER A 764 -20.82 22.68 10.43
C SER A 764 -22.11 23.22 11.04
N LYS A 765 -22.09 24.47 11.48
CA LYS A 765 -23.27 25.12 12.05
C LYS A 765 -24.45 25.12 11.08
N MET A 766 -24.17 25.13 9.77
CA MET A 766 -25.20 25.05 8.74
C MET A 766 -25.88 23.68 8.71
N VAL A 767 -25.12 22.58 8.66
CA VAL A 767 -25.69 21.22 8.71
C VAL A 767 -26.44 21.02 10.02
N ASP A 768 -25.82 21.43 11.13
CA ASP A 768 -26.38 21.35 12.48
C ASP A 768 -27.74 22.06 12.57
N ALA A 769 -27.87 23.25 11.99
CA ALA A 769 -29.11 24.03 12.05
C ALA A 769 -30.24 23.49 11.16
N ASN A 770 -29.92 22.73 10.10
CA ASN A 770 -30.90 22.38 9.06
C ASN A 770 -31.28 20.89 9.02
N ALA A 771 -30.36 19.98 9.38
CA ALA A 771 -30.58 18.54 9.29
C ALA A 771 -31.44 18.01 10.44
N ASP A 772 -32.37 17.09 10.12
CA ASP A 772 -33.17 16.38 11.13
C ASP A 772 -32.43 15.16 11.68
N THR A 773 -31.63 14.52 10.82
CA THR A 773 -30.75 13.42 11.16
C THR A 773 -29.38 13.68 10.56
N ILE A 774 -28.35 13.62 11.41
CA ILE A 774 -26.95 13.74 11.01
C ILE A 774 -26.29 12.38 11.22
N LEU A 775 -25.55 11.95 10.21
CA LEU A 775 -24.88 10.68 10.13
C LEU A 775 -23.38 10.97 9.99
N LEU A 776 -22.56 10.57 10.96
CA LEU A 776 -21.11 10.71 10.85
C LEU A 776 -20.51 9.36 10.46
N SER A 777 -20.04 9.25 9.21
CA SER A 777 -19.54 7.99 8.66
C SER A 777 -18.11 7.65 9.07
N ARG A 778 -17.38 8.60 9.64
CA ARG A 778 -15.99 8.47 10.15
C ARG A 778 -15.05 7.83 9.13
N GLN A 779 -15.26 8.11 7.84
CA GLN A 779 -14.43 7.56 6.79
C GLN A 779 -12.99 8.04 6.98
N THR A 780 -12.06 7.13 6.69
CA THR A 780 -10.62 7.34 6.79
C THR A 780 -9.95 7.22 5.41
N CYS A 781 -10.76 6.97 4.37
CA CYS A 781 -10.30 6.83 2.99
C CYS A 781 -9.88 8.17 2.37
N TYR A 782 -8.97 8.03 1.40
CA TYR A 782 -8.39 9.14 0.66
C TYR A 782 -9.46 9.92 -0.12
N LEU A 783 -10.26 9.22 -0.94
CA LEU A 783 -11.47 9.77 -1.53
C LEU A 783 -12.70 9.44 -0.67
N PRO A 784 -13.59 10.41 -0.41
CA PRO A 784 -14.83 10.16 0.29
C PRO A 784 -15.72 9.23 -0.55
N LYS A 785 -16.29 8.21 0.07
CA LYS A 785 -17.26 7.29 -0.53
C LYS A 785 -18.68 7.85 -0.39
N PHE A 786 -19.09 8.72 -1.31
CA PHE A 786 -20.41 9.33 -1.23
C PHE A 786 -21.56 8.32 -1.37
N ASN A 787 -21.40 7.30 -2.20
CA ASN A 787 -22.41 6.23 -2.35
C ASN A 787 -22.71 5.53 -1.03
N MET A 788 -21.68 5.29 -0.22
CA MET A 788 -21.82 4.76 1.12
C MET A 788 -22.61 5.71 2.02
N GLY A 789 -22.30 7.02 1.97
CA GLY A 789 -23.05 8.04 2.71
C GLY A 789 -24.52 8.12 2.31
N TYR A 790 -24.85 8.04 1.01
CA TYR A 790 -26.24 7.99 0.54
C TYR A 790 -26.97 6.74 0.98
N ASN A 791 -26.33 5.56 0.91
CA ASN A 791 -26.93 4.31 1.39
C ASN A 791 -27.21 4.39 2.90
N PHE A 792 -26.29 4.94 3.70
CA PHE A 792 -26.55 5.19 5.13
C PHE A 792 -27.67 6.19 5.37
N SER A 793 -27.68 7.32 4.65
CA SER A 793 -28.78 8.29 4.70
C SER A 793 -30.11 7.63 4.36
N PHE A 794 -30.15 6.75 3.36
CA PHE A 794 -31.33 5.98 3.01
C PHE A 794 -31.77 5.04 4.14
N ILE A 795 -30.85 4.26 4.71
CA ILE A 795 -31.12 3.31 5.79
C ILE A 795 -31.79 4.02 6.97
N HIS A 796 -31.27 5.19 7.36
CA HIS A 796 -31.77 5.95 8.52
C HIS A 796 -32.93 6.91 8.24
N GLY A 797 -33.20 7.19 6.96
CA GLY A 797 -34.36 7.95 6.49
C GLY A 797 -35.69 7.22 6.71
N ARG A 798 -36.73 7.98 7.01
CA ARG A 798 -38.07 7.52 7.45
C ARG A 798 -39.17 7.73 6.40
N GLY A 799 -38.92 8.60 5.43
CA GLY A 799 -39.81 8.92 4.33
C GLY A 799 -39.99 7.76 3.35
N GLU A 800 -41.18 7.68 2.76
CA GLU A 800 -41.49 6.71 1.70
C GLU A 800 -40.90 7.14 0.35
N ILE A 801 -40.67 8.44 0.16
CA ILE A 801 -40.02 9.01 -1.01
C ILE A 801 -38.61 9.46 -0.61
N ALA A 802 -37.59 9.00 -1.34
CA ALA A 802 -36.21 9.40 -1.16
C ALA A 802 -35.78 10.36 -2.28
N ILE A 803 -35.17 11.49 -1.92
CA ILE A 803 -34.53 12.42 -2.84
C ILE A 803 -33.03 12.37 -2.60
N LEU A 804 -32.23 11.97 -3.58
CA LEU A 804 -30.78 11.97 -3.52
C LEU A 804 -30.25 13.17 -4.31
N LEU A 805 -29.56 14.10 -3.64
CA LEU A 805 -28.94 15.27 -4.27
C LEU A 805 -27.49 14.95 -4.64
N GLN A 806 -27.10 15.13 -5.90
CA GLN A 806 -25.74 14.92 -6.38
C GLN A 806 -24.91 16.20 -6.38
N GLU A 807 -25.55 17.35 -6.63
CA GLU A 807 -24.90 18.64 -6.84
C GLU A 807 -25.54 19.73 -5.97
N ASP A 808 -24.80 20.82 -5.73
CA ASP A 808 -25.32 21.98 -5.01
C ASP A 808 -26.31 22.79 -5.84
N VAL A 809 -27.60 22.53 -5.63
CA VAL A 809 -28.69 23.22 -6.34
C VAL A 809 -29.66 23.91 -5.40
N ALA A 810 -30.10 25.10 -5.78
CA ALA A 810 -31.24 25.75 -5.14
C ALA A 810 -32.53 25.09 -5.65
N LEU A 811 -33.35 24.59 -4.74
CA LEU A 811 -34.67 24.05 -5.07
C LEU A 811 -35.69 25.20 -5.18
N PRO A 812 -36.51 25.26 -6.26
CA PRO A 812 -37.64 26.16 -6.30
C PRO A 812 -38.60 25.89 -5.14
N THR A 813 -39.31 26.94 -4.73
CA THR A 813 -40.26 26.93 -3.62
C THR A 813 -41.28 25.80 -3.69
N ASN A 814 -41.71 25.35 -4.87
CA ASN A 814 -42.72 24.30 -5.05
C ASN A 814 -42.15 22.91 -5.41
N ALA A 815 -40.83 22.71 -5.39
CA ALA A 815 -40.19 21.48 -5.87
C ALA A 815 -40.65 20.22 -5.11
N LEU A 816 -40.67 20.27 -3.77
CA LEU A 816 -41.12 19.12 -2.97
C LEU A 816 -42.61 18.83 -3.13
N GLU A 817 -43.42 19.86 -3.39
CA GLU A 817 -44.85 19.71 -3.68
C GLU A 817 -45.07 18.97 -5.00
N GLN A 818 -44.32 19.32 -6.04
CA GLN A 818 -44.35 18.63 -7.33
C GLN A 818 -43.93 17.15 -7.18
N VAL A 819 -42.88 16.87 -6.40
CA VAL A 819 -42.44 15.50 -6.10
C VAL A 819 -43.57 14.68 -5.47
N LEU A 820 -44.26 15.23 -4.46
CA LEU A 820 -45.40 14.56 -3.82
C LEU A 820 -46.52 14.32 -4.83
N GLN A 821 -46.85 15.29 -5.67
CA GLN A 821 -47.91 15.13 -6.69
C GLN A 821 -47.60 14.01 -7.70
N ILE A 822 -46.32 13.75 -7.99
CA ILE A 822 -45.92 12.66 -8.90
C ILE A 822 -46.04 11.30 -8.20
N PHE A 823 -45.49 11.16 -6.99
CA PHE A 823 -45.41 9.87 -6.29
C PHE A 823 -46.64 9.52 -5.45
N THR A 824 -47.65 10.40 -5.37
CA THR A 824 -48.97 10.09 -4.78
C THR A 824 -50.00 9.59 -5.81
N LYS A 825 -49.65 9.56 -7.10
CA LYS A 825 -50.50 8.96 -8.16
C LYS A 825 -50.65 7.44 -7.93
N PRO A 826 -51.68 6.79 -8.52
CA PRO A 826 -51.80 5.34 -8.48
C PRO A 826 -50.53 4.63 -9.01
N ALA A 827 -50.17 3.49 -8.43
CA ALA A 827 -48.91 2.78 -8.73
C ALA A 827 -48.68 2.46 -10.22
N ALA A 828 -49.75 2.30 -11.01
CA ALA A 828 -49.65 2.07 -12.46
C ALA A 828 -49.11 3.28 -13.24
N ASP A 829 -49.25 4.49 -12.68
CA ASP A 829 -48.86 5.76 -13.28
C ASP A 829 -47.63 6.38 -12.60
N GLN A 830 -47.08 5.71 -11.58
CA GLN A 830 -45.89 6.18 -10.87
C GLN A 830 -44.64 5.88 -11.70
N PRO A 831 -43.76 6.86 -11.95
CA PRO A 831 -42.47 6.60 -12.55
C PRO A 831 -41.60 5.76 -11.60
N TYR A 832 -40.69 4.98 -12.16
CA TYR A 832 -39.73 4.24 -11.33
C TYR A 832 -38.77 5.20 -10.63
N CYS A 833 -38.40 6.27 -11.34
CA CYS A 833 -37.47 7.31 -10.93
C CYS A 833 -37.85 8.64 -11.59
N VAL A 834 -37.71 9.75 -10.86
CA VAL A 834 -37.72 11.11 -11.43
C VAL A 834 -36.32 11.70 -11.30
N THR A 835 -35.82 12.35 -12.35
CA THR A 835 -34.52 13.03 -12.34
C THR A 835 -34.69 14.48 -12.79
N ASN A 836 -33.71 15.32 -12.45
CA ASN A 836 -33.55 16.61 -13.09
C ASN A 836 -32.15 16.73 -13.69
N THR A 837 -32.10 16.93 -15.01
CA THR A 837 -30.87 17.10 -15.79
C THR A 837 -30.82 18.52 -16.36
N GLY A 838 -29.71 19.23 -16.18
CA GLY A 838 -29.58 20.64 -16.58
C GLY A 838 -29.45 20.96 -18.07
N GLY A 839 -29.81 20.03 -18.97
CA GLY A 839 -29.60 20.20 -20.41
C GLY A 839 -29.99 18.98 -21.25
N ALA A 840 -29.84 19.11 -22.57
CA ALA A 840 -30.36 18.19 -23.59
C ALA A 840 -30.13 16.70 -23.28
N ALA A 841 -31.18 15.90 -23.47
CA ALA A 841 -31.23 14.46 -23.25
C ALA A 841 -29.99 13.74 -23.83
N GLY A 842 -29.13 13.22 -22.95
CA GLY A 842 -27.96 12.41 -23.34
C GLY A 842 -26.71 12.60 -22.48
N ASP A 843 -26.54 13.76 -21.84
CA ASP A 843 -25.38 14.03 -20.96
C ASP A 843 -25.69 13.69 -19.50
N PHE A 844 -25.49 12.42 -19.13
CA PHE A 844 -25.71 11.89 -17.77
C PHE A 844 -24.83 12.52 -16.67
N GLY A 845 -23.86 13.38 -17.04
CA GLY A 845 -23.06 14.15 -16.08
C GLY A 845 -23.82 15.28 -15.38
N ASN A 846 -24.99 15.70 -15.87
CA ASN A 846 -25.74 16.85 -15.35
C ASN A 846 -26.91 16.49 -14.40
N THR A 847 -26.93 15.29 -13.82
CA THR A 847 -28.00 14.92 -12.85
C THR A 847 -27.84 15.69 -11.55
N TYR A 848 -28.80 16.54 -11.22
CA TYR A 848 -28.77 17.32 -9.97
C TYR A 848 -29.38 16.56 -8.79
N PHE A 849 -30.50 15.88 -9.01
CA PHE A 849 -31.08 14.96 -8.03
C PHE A 849 -31.85 13.82 -8.69
N VAL A 850 -32.10 12.81 -7.87
CA VAL A 850 -32.85 11.59 -8.19
C VAL A 850 -33.91 11.37 -7.13
N VAL A 851 -35.13 11.11 -7.56
CA VAL A 851 -36.27 10.84 -6.68
C VAL A 851 -36.84 9.47 -6.98
N MET A 852 -37.05 8.68 -5.93
CA MET A 852 -37.72 7.39 -6.04
C MET A 852 -38.39 6.98 -4.72
N THR A 853 -39.23 5.96 -4.78
CA THR A 853 -39.80 5.37 -3.56
C THR A 853 -38.75 4.50 -2.86
N ARG A 854 -38.91 4.32 -1.54
CA ARG A 854 -38.05 3.44 -0.73
C ARG A 854 -37.99 2.02 -1.30
N ARG A 855 -39.15 1.51 -1.76
CA ARG A 855 -39.26 0.21 -2.44
C ARG A 855 -38.43 0.16 -3.72
N ASN A 856 -38.50 1.18 -4.57
CA ASN A 856 -37.75 1.19 -5.83
C ASN A 856 -36.25 1.23 -5.59
N PHE A 857 -35.77 2.01 -4.61
CA PHE A 857 -34.35 2.06 -4.22
C PHE A 857 -33.83 0.69 -3.75
N LEU A 858 -34.62 -0.05 -2.97
CA LEU A 858 -34.26 -1.42 -2.53
C LEU A 858 -34.26 -2.43 -3.69
N LEU A 859 -35.20 -2.33 -4.63
CA LEU A 859 -35.26 -3.21 -5.81
C LEU A 859 -34.07 -3.04 -6.77
N VAL A 860 -33.43 -1.87 -6.75
CA VAL A 860 -32.20 -1.57 -7.48
C VAL A 860 -30.94 -1.68 -6.62
N GLN A 861 -31.09 -2.22 -5.40
CA GLN A 861 -29.98 -2.57 -4.50
C GLN A 861 -29.14 -1.35 -4.08
N GLY A 862 -29.77 -0.18 -3.99
CA GLY A 862 -29.11 1.06 -3.61
C GLY A 862 -28.00 1.50 -4.57
N LEU A 863 -27.07 2.31 -4.06
CA LEU A 863 -25.90 2.79 -4.79
C LEU A 863 -24.73 1.82 -4.65
N ASP A 864 -23.90 1.72 -5.70
CA ASP A 864 -22.72 0.86 -5.73
C ASP A 864 -21.62 1.41 -4.82
N GLU A 865 -21.22 0.66 -3.78
CA GLU A 865 -20.19 1.08 -2.82
C GLU A 865 -18.77 0.70 -3.24
N SER A 866 -18.62 0.22 -4.48
CA SER A 866 -17.33 -0.11 -5.06
C SER A 866 -16.38 1.10 -5.00
N PRO A 867 -15.10 0.91 -4.62
CA PRO A 867 -14.11 1.99 -4.57
C PRO A 867 -13.93 2.75 -5.89
N PHE A 868 -14.27 2.13 -7.03
CA PHE A 868 -14.30 2.81 -8.33
C PHE A 868 -15.22 4.03 -8.35
N PHE A 869 -16.25 4.04 -7.51
CA PHE A 869 -17.20 5.16 -7.33
C PHE A 869 -16.91 5.96 -6.05
N ALA A 870 -15.64 6.05 -5.65
CA ALA A 870 -15.19 6.98 -4.63
C ALA A 870 -14.95 8.39 -5.21
N GLY A 871 -14.99 9.41 -4.37
CA GLY A 871 -14.80 10.80 -4.80
C GLY A 871 -15.98 11.29 -5.64
N LEU A 872 -15.73 12.03 -6.72
CA LEU A 872 -16.80 12.51 -7.63
C LEU A 872 -17.28 11.43 -8.61
N TYR A 873 -16.68 10.23 -8.60
CA TYR A 873 -17.09 9.14 -9.47
C TYR A 873 -18.31 8.45 -8.90
N GLY A 874 -19.37 8.37 -9.70
CA GLY A 874 -20.61 7.73 -9.26
C GLY A 874 -21.47 8.59 -8.32
N GLY A 875 -22.63 8.04 -7.99
CA GLY A 875 -23.73 8.77 -7.37
C GLY A 875 -25.05 8.44 -8.05
N PRO A 876 -26.08 9.28 -7.89
CA PRO A 876 -27.37 9.05 -8.50
C PRO A 876 -27.34 8.94 -10.04
N ALA A 877 -26.32 9.49 -10.72
CA ALA A 877 -26.11 9.32 -12.16
C ALA A 877 -25.80 7.87 -12.57
N GLU A 878 -24.95 7.18 -11.82
CA GLU A 878 -24.64 5.76 -12.02
C GLU A 878 -25.90 4.90 -11.83
N LEU A 879 -26.71 5.22 -10.82
CA LEU A 879 -27.98 4.55 -10.56
C LEU A 879 -28.97 4.70 -11.72
N ILE A 880 -29.02 5.88 -12.36
CA ILE A 880 -29.84 6.11 -13.55
C ILE A 880 -29.38 5.22 -14.72
N GLN A 881 -28.07 5.07 -14.92
CA GLN A 881 -27.54 4.19 -15.97
C GLN A 881 -27.98 2.73 -15.73
N ARG A 882 -27.88 2.22 -14.50
CA ARG A 882 -28.40 0.88 -14.14
C ARG A 882 -29.90 0.75 -14.37
N LEU A 883 -30.68 1.78 -14.06
CA LEU A 883 -32.13 1.81 -14.31
C LEU A 883 -32.47 1.71 -15.80
N HIS A 884 -31.76 2.45 -16.65
CA HIS A 884 -31.91 2.35 -18.11
C HIS A 884 -31.52 0.98 -18.62
N ALA A 885 -30.40 0.41 -18.14
CA ALA A 885 -29.96 -0.94 -18.51
C ALA A 885 -30.98 -2.04 -18.12
N ARG A 886 -31.80 -1.79 -17.09
CA ARG A 886 -32.93 -2.64 -16.67
C ARG A 886 -34.25 -2.34 -17.39
N GLY A 887 -34.26 -1.41 -18.34
CA GLY A 887 -35.47 -0.98 -19.06
C GLY A 887 -36.52 -0.30 -18.16
N LYS A 888 -36.11 0.37 -17.07
CA LYS A 888 -37.02 1.09 -16.18
C LYS A 888 -37.32 2.50 -16.70
N THR A 889 -38.55 2.96 -16.48
CA THR A 889 -38.98 4.31 -16.87
C THR A 889 -38.40 5.36 -15.92
N VAL A 890 -37.55 6.24 -16.46
CA VAL A 890 -37.02 7.44 -15.80
C VAL A 890 -37.71 8.66 -16.42
N VAL A 891 -38.29 9.54 -15.60
CA VAL A 891 -38.98 10.76 -16.04
C VAL A 891 -38.15 11.98 -15.66
N GLU A 892 -37.98 12.91 -16.58
CA GLU A 892 -37.30 14.18 -16.34
C GLU A 892 -38.29 15.24 -15.81
N LEU A 893 -37.87 16.00 -14.79
CA LEU A 893 -38.66 17.10 -14.24
C LEU A 893 -38.35 18.40 -15.03
N GLU A 894 -39.19 18.74 -16.01
CA GLU A 894 -38.94 19.78 -17.03
C GLU A 894 -38.82 21.24 -16.53
N GLU A 895 -38.99 21.54 -15.22
CA GLU A 895 -39.16 22.92 -14.73
C GLU A 895 -38.02 23.53 -13.90
N LEU A 896 -36.84 22.90 -13.79
CA LEU A 896 -35.69 23.52 -13.10
C LEU A 896 -34.79 24.23 -14.10
N SER A 897 -34.92 25.57 -14.14
CA SER A 897 -34.17 26.45 -15.05
C SER A 897 -32.64 26.32 -14.90
N SER A 898 -31.96 26.45 -16.05
CA SER A 898 -30.51 26.45 -16.29
C SER A 898 -29.60 26.83 -15.13
N THR A 899 -28.76 25.88 -14.72
CA THR A 899 -27.64 26.05 -13.77
C THR A 899 -26.33 25.59 -14.44
N PRO A 900 -25.14 25.92 -13.89
CA PRO A 900 -23.89 25.79 -14.61
C PRO A 900 -23.59 24.35 -15.01
N ALA A 901 -22.80 24.20 -16.08
CA ALA A 901 -22.37 22.92 -16.62
C ALA A 901 -21.76 22.05 -15.52
N ALA A 902 -22.15 20.77 -15.46
CA ALA A 902 -21.48 19.82 -14.59
C ALA A 902 -19.98 19.79 -14.88
N VAL A 903 -19.22 19.34 -13.89
CA VAL A 903 -17.83 18.95 -14.10
C VAL A 903 -17.85 17.79 -15.09
N GLN A 904 -17.60 18.08 -16.37
CA GLN A 904 -17.49 17.05 -17.39
C GLN A 904 -16.35 16.13 -16.98
N ILE A 905 -16.68 14.87 -16.69
CA ILE A 905 -15.67 13.80 -16.67
C ILE A 905 -15.00 13.87 -18.05
N PRO A 906 -13.68 14.08 -18.14
CA PRO A 906 -13.01 14.14 -19.42
C PRO A 906 -13.31 12.84 -20.18
N GLN A 907 -13.79 12.89 -21.43
CA GLN A 907 -14.13 11.70 -22.23
C GLN A 907 -13.01 10.63 -22.22
N ASN A 908 -11.76 11.10 -22.15
CA ASN A 908 -10.55 10.28 -22.07
C ASN A 908 -10.51 9.35 -20.84
N LEU A 909 -11.16 9.75 -19.73
CA LEU A 909 -11.21 8.99 -18.48
C LEU A 909 -12.26 7.88 -18.54
N ASP A 910 -13.43 8.13 -19.13
CA ASP A 910 -14.42 7.07 -19.37
C ASP A 910 -13.85 5.97 -20.27
N ASP A 911 -13.10 6.35 -21.32
CA ASP A 911 -12.40 5.40 -22.19
C ASP A 911 -11.31 4.62 -21.44
N LEU A 912 -10.58 5.30 -20.54
CA LEU A 912 -9.58 4.67 -19.68
C LEU A 912 -10.23 3.65 -18.74
N LEU A 913 -11.29 4.05 -18.02
CA LEU A 913 -12.07 3.21 -17.10
C LEU A 913 -12.64 1.99 -17.83
N ARG A 914 -13.19 2.16 -19.04
CA ARG A 914 -13.64 1.04 -19.87
C ARG A 914 -12.51 0.12 -20.31
N SER A 915 -11.28 0.62 -20.45
CA SER A 915 -10.14 -0.24 -20.80
C SER A 915 -9.57 -1.01 -19.60
N ILE A 916 -9.51 -0.38 -18.41
CA ILE A 916 -8.90 -1.00 -17.23
C ILE A 916 -9.88 -1.81 -16.39
N ALA A 917 -11.17 -1.51 -16.48
CA ALA A 917 -12.23 -2.16 -15.73
C ALA A 917 -13.51 -2.24 -16.60
N PRO A 918 -13.48 -2.96 -17.73
CA PRO A 918 -14.57 -3.00 -18.71
C PRO A 918 -15.90 -3.45 -18.10
N ASP A 919 -15.86 -4.37 -17.14
CA ASP A 919 -17.05 -4.87 -16.44
C ASP A 919 -17.61 -3.81 -15.47
N THR A 920 -16.76 -2.99 -14.87
CA THR A 920 -17.14 -1.93 -13.93
C THR A 920 -17.74 -0.72 -14.63
N ALA A 921 -17.20 -0.35 -15.79
CA ALA A 921 -17.64 0.80 -16.57
C ALA A 921 -18.69 0.45 -17.66
N SER A 922 -19.26 -0.75 -17.62
CA SER A 922 -20.20 -1.20 -18.65
C SER A 922 -21.53 -0.42 -18.58
N PRO A 923 -21.97 0.24 -19.68
CA PRO A 923 -23.27 0.91 -19.74
C PRO A 923 -24.46 -0.08 -19.67
N HIS A 924 -24.19 -1.38 -19.73
CA HIS A 924 -25.17 -2.44 -19.64
C HIS A 924 -25.22 -3.10 -18.25
N ARG A 925 -24.39 -2.64 -17.31
CA ARG A 925 -24.39 -3.17 -15.96
C ARG A 925 -25.75 -2.93 -15.31
N GLN A 926 -26.33 -3.99 -14.75
CA GLN A 926 -27.64 -3.94 -14.11
C GLN A 926 -27.54 -3.94 -12.58
N GLU A 927 -26.46 -4.50 -12.03
CA GLU A 927 -26.28 -4.71 -10.59
C GLU A 927 -25.06 -3.94 -10.08
N PRO A 928 -25.05 -3.49 -8.81
CA PRO A 928 -23.85 -2.92 -8.21
C PRO A 928 -22.74 -3.99 -8.08
N ILE A 929 -21.48 -3.57 -8.12
CA ILE A 929 -20.34 -4.47 -7.87
C ILE A 929 -20.27 -4.82 -6.39
N VAL A 930 -20.44 -3.81 -5.53
CA VAL A 930 -20.47 -3.98 -4.08
C VAL A 930 -21.80 -3.49 -3.55
N GLU A 931 -22.63 -4.42 -3.08
CA GLU A 931 -23.85 -4.10 -2.33
C GLU A 931 -23.52 -3.72 -0.89
N ASN A 932 -24.29 -2.78 -0.34
CA ASN A 932 -24.28 -2.52 1.10
C ASN A 932 -25.02 -3.65 1.85
N PRO A 933 -24.43 -4.28 2.88
CA PRO A 933 -25.06 -5.41 3.57
C PRO A 933 -26.37 -5.03 4.29
N TYR A 934 -26.52 -3.79 4.77
CA TYR A 934 -27.77 -3.32 5.36
C TYR A 934 -28.86 -3.11 4.31
N ILE A 935 -28.50 -2.62 3.12
CA ILE A 935 -29.44 -2.53 1.98
C ILE A 935 -29.89 -3.93 1.57
N GLN A 936 -28.97 -4.88 1.48
CA GLN A 936 -29.28 -6.28 1.21
C GLN A 936 -30.25 -6.85 2.26
N GLY A 937 -29.96 -6.68 3.55
CA GLY A 937 -30.84 -7.16 4.62
C GLY A 937 -32.24 -6.53 4.59
N LEU A 938 -32.34 -5.23 4.30
CA LEU A 938 -33.63 -4.55 4.11
C LEU A 938 -34.40 -5.07 2.88
N ARG A 939 -33.70 -5.45 1.82
CA ARG A 939 -34.28 -6.02 0.60
C ARG A 939 -34.82 -7.41 0.83
N GLU A 940 -34.09 -8.27 1.53
CA GLU A 940 -34.52 -9.63 1.86
C GLU A 940 -35.84 -9.61 2.65
N GLY A 941 -36.01 -8.65 3.58
CA GLY A 941 -37.26 -8.43 4.30
C GLY A 941 -38.43 -7.86 3.48
N LEU A 942 -38.26 -7.48 2.22
CA LEU A 942 -39.37 -7.13 1.31
C LEU A 942 -40.02 -8.36 0.65
N HIS A 943 -39.31 -9.49 0.64
CA HIS A 943 -39.77 -10.74 0.03
C HIS A 943 -40.53 -11.65 1.01
N GLU A 944 -40.44 -11.35 2.31
CA GLU A 944 -41.27 -11.90 3.39
C GLU A 944 -42.57 -11.08 3.54
#